data_AF-A0A413S2F1-F1
#
_entry.id   AF-A0A413S2F1-F1
#
_cell.length_a   1.000
_cell.length_b   1.000
_cell.length_c   1.000
_cell.angle_alpha   90.00
_cell.angle_beta   90.00
_cell.angle_gamma   90.00
#
_symmetry.space_group_name_H-M   'P 1'
#
loop_
_entity.id
_entity.type
_entity.pdbx_description
1 polymer ?
#
loop_
_entity_poly.entity_id
_entity_poly.type
_entity_poly.pdbx_seq_one_letter_code
_entity_poly.pdbx_strand_id
1 'polypeptide(L)'
;MLQAAKKNKFKATAIIVCLLCVLSLCVAVGAAFINTNRDTRPVPDVAKSSLKYSNAYEELCTIGDYKYLFYEDRDILAIENTKTGYVWKTGVDVPFLNEAWEARDIITDAKESGDNTELKDYAKEKNMTIAEVKKMANCVDSSFNSSQYTAFANSLVTVEYFEGSGDSMTTQRASSAPEKKSQGESQLTKGSSENEWVLDCKFNIDDEELGVKVHMTLGENGKVNFKVPYEEITGCISKIKCIEIAPFLGTSGGILKYYDKDADDFVKTEVKELTPGYVLVPDGSGSLIRFNENKTKFSEYNSKVYGTDPSTESNYYSSLDDVVPLKNPTMPVFGISHGDGTQAAFVAYADQGDEYMSINAAPASTTDGEIAYTYAYASFQYNAEYFQVINQAGDSYRKVQDKPNKFDIDLTYQFLEGDGSDGYKADYTGMAKAYRQHLIDEGILTEKSVDEKNIPIRIDFLMSDSKKGVFSTQEVEVTSASDVKNILNQLNKDGIENINTGLIGWQRGGETLSKPNSTKFSSSVGKKNEFKSLMSEFAKKGIDISFSREFSSINETMVNYYGTAAKHINSQYLSVDKSEVLPKNVPVTEYGYATPAKTAQWITDLYEDLGDLSGSFTIDGASNILLSHYKSDDNKTTVQNTVKLYQDAISKIQKNGTKTNLVNPNKYLWKYTDRYLQSPVGTSQYVYETDTVPFLQMVLNGTMEVYAPYANFSFYAQTDMLRMIDYNISPSFVLTQKPSYLLGSTTSSDYYSTEFGQYEELVNTIYNTVNTPLSQVINYNWDSRTVYSWDGKELTSASKDANGNETDGGIIANQYSKDGDVKTIIINYTSDEIQVNGTSVAANSAAVVEGGVK
;
A
#
# COMPACT_ATOMS: atom_id res chain seq x y z
N MET A 1 -40.77 34.85 -41.13
CA MET A 1 -40.70 33.76 -40.11
C MET A 1 -40.85 32.34 -40.68
N LEU A 2 -41.32 32.11 -41.91
CA LEU A 2 -41.42 30.75 -42.51
C LEU A 2 -40.12 30.19 -43.14
N GLN A 3 -39.09 31.00 -43.37
CA GLN A 3 -37.78 30.52 -43.88
C GLN A 3 -36.80 30.07 -42.77
N ALA A 4 -36.96 30.56 -41.54
CA ALA A 4 -36.11 30.15 -40.41
C ALA A 4 -36.45 28.74 -39.89
N ALA A 5 -37.72 28.34 -39.94
CA ALA A 5 -38.17 27.03 -39.48
C ALA A 5 -37.74 25.87 -40.41
N LYS A 6 -37.59 26.13 -41.73
CA LYS A 6 -37.12 25.10 -42.69
C LYS A 6 -35.62 24.82 -42.55
N LYS A 7 -34.80 25.82 -42.20
CA LYS A 7 -33.34 25.66 -42.04
C LYS A 7 -32.97 24.88 -40.77
N ASN A 8 -33.75 25.00 -39.70
CA ASN A 8 -33.54 24.25 -38.46
C ASN A 8 -33.97 22.78 -38.56
N LYS A 9 -35.06 22.46 -39.30
CA LYS A 9 -35.43 21.07 -39.54
C LYS A 9 -34.39 20.32 -40.39
N PHE A 10 -33.82 20.97 -41.40
CA PHE A 10 -32.77 20.33 -42.23
C PHE A 10 -31.47 20.05 -41.45
N LYS A 11 -31.06 20.95 -40.54
CA LYS A 11 -29.91 20.71 -39.66
C LYS A 11 -30.17 19.62 -38.61
N ALA A 12 -31.37 19.59 -38.02
CA ALA A 12 -31.74 18.55 -37.05
C ALA A 12 -31.80 17.16 -37.71
N THR A 13 -32.39 17.06 -38.91
CA THR A 13 -32.46 15.78 -39.65
C THR A 13 -31.09 15.35 -40.17
N ALA A 14 -30.23 16.26 -40.61
CA ALA A 14 -28.86 15.93 -41.01
C ALA A 14 -28.00 15.46 -39.81
N ILE A 15 -28.17 16.05 -38.62
CA ILE A 15 -27.49 15.62 -37.40
C ILE A 15 -28.01 14.25 -36.95
N ILE A 16 -29.32 13.99 -37.01
CA ILE A 16 -29.91 12.69 -36.65
C ILE A 16 -29.50 11.60 -37.65
N VAL A 17 -29.42 11.91 -38.94
CA VAL A 17 -28.95 10.95 -39.96
C VAL A 17 -27.43 10.74 -39.84
N CYS A 18 -26.63 11.75 -39.51
CA CYS A 18 -25.22 11.55 -39.19
C CYS A 18 -25.02 10.75 -37.89
N LEU A 19 -25.82 10.98 -36.84
CA LEU A 19 -25.77 10.18 -35.61
C LEU A 19 -26.21 8.74 -35.86
N LEU A 20 -27.25 8.51 -36.68
CA LEU A 20 -27.67 7.17 -37.08
C LEU A 20 -26.65 6.49 -37.99
N CYS A 21 -25.96 7.22 -38.89
CA CYS A 21 -24.86 6.69 -39.69
C CYS A 21 -23.60 6.41 -38.86
N VAL A 22 -23.29 7.22 -37.85
CA VAL A 22 -22.19 6.96 -36.89
C VAL A 22 -22.52 5.78 -35.98
N LEU A 23 -23.79 5.62 -35.56
CA LEU A 23 -24.27 4.47 -34.78
C LEU A 23 -24.41 3.18 -35.61
N SER A 24 -24.61 3.26 -36.93
CA SER A 24 -24.70 2.10 -37.85
C SER A 24 -23.39 1.76 -38.57
N LEU A 25 -22.36 2.61 -38.43
CA LEU A 25 -20.97 2.30 -38.79
C LEU A 25 -20.16 1.73 -37.62
N CYS A 26 -20.81 1.46 -36.48
CA CYS A 26 -20.35 0.41 -35.57
C CYS A 26 -20.54 -0.95 -36.27
N VAL A 27 -19.71 -1.19 -37.30
CA VAL A 27 -19.23 -2.54 -37.58
C VAL A 27 -18.82 -3.10 -36.23
N ALA A 28 -19.28 -4.29 -35.89
CA ALA A 28 -18.81 -5.05 -34.75
C ALA A 28 -17.31 -5.32 -34.96
N VAL A 29 -16.48 -4.31 -34.69
CA VAL A 29 -15.10 -4.51 -34.29
C VAL A 29 -15.27 -5.15 -32.93
N GLY A 30 -14.94 -6.45 -32.82
CA GLY A 30 -14.87 -7.10 -31.52
C GLY A 30 -14.11 -6.17 -30.58
N ALA A 31 -14.74 -5.74 -29.50
CA ALA A 31 -14.10 -4.82 -28.57
C ALA A 31 -12.92 -5.57 -27.96
N ALA A 32 -11.71 -5.30 -28.46
CA ALA A 32 -10.49 -5.79 -27.86
C ALA A 32 -10.48 -5.33 -26.39
N PHE A 33 -10.08 -6.21 -25.49
CA PHE A 33 -9.83 -5.83 -24.10
C PHE A 33 -8.72 -4.77 -24.12
N ILE A 34 -8.97 -3.59 -23.53
CA ILE A 34 -7.99 -2.50 -23.45
C ILE A 34 -7.60 -2.37 -21.99
N ASN A 35 -6.32 -2.55 -21.68
CA ASN A 35 -5.85 -2.40 -20.32
C ASN A 35 -6.00 -0.95 -19.82
N THR A 36 -6.49 -0.81 -18.60
CA THR A 36 -6.44 0.44 -17.83
C THR A 36 -5.47 0.29 -16.66
N ASN A 37 -5.24 1.35 -15.88
CA ASN A 37 -4.47 1.25 -14.63
C ASN A 37 -5.11 0.35 -13.56
N ARG A 38 -6.37 -0.08 -13.77
CA ARG A 38 -7.07 -1.06 -12.92
C ARG A 38 -6.70 -2.51 -13.25
N ASP A 39 -6.04 -2.72 -14.37
CA ASP A 39 -5.69 -4.04 -14.89
C ASP A 39 -4.19 -4.27 -14.71
N THR A 40 -3.77 -5.53 -14.76
CA THR A 40 -2.34 -5.86 -14.84
C THR A 40 -1.99 -6.07 -16.30
N ARG A 41 -0.91 -5.44 -16.78
CA ARG A 41 -0.37 -5.64 -18.12
C ARG A 41 0.56 -6.86 -18.14
N PRO A 42 0.86 -7.44 -19.31
CA PRO A 42 1.87 -8.49 -19.44
C PRO A 42 3.26 -8.05 -18.90
N VAL A 43 4.15 -9.01 -18.67
CA VAL A 43 5.44 -8.73 -18.01
C VAL A 43 6.30 -7.78 -18.86
N PRO A 44 7.13 -6.91 -18.23
CA PRO A 44 8.05 -6.04 -18.97
C PRO A 44 9.03 -6.81 -19.84
N ASP A 45 9.75 -6.10 -20.71
CA ASP A 45 10.86 -6.66 -21.48
C ASP A 45 11.97 -7.20 -20.55
N VAL A 46 12.71 -8.21 -21.02
CA VAL A 46 13.89 -8.76 -20.32
C VAL A 46 14.91 -7.66 -20.04
N ALA A 47 15.34 -7.56 -18.79
CA ALA A 47 16.44 -6.67 -18.42
C ALA A 47 17.80 -7.32 -18.68
N LYS A 48 18.78 -6.52 -19.11
CA LYS A 48 20.20 -6.89 -19.06
C LYS A 48 20.85 -6.07 -17.97
N SER A 49 21.64 -6.69 -17.09
CA SER A 49 22.38 -5.94 -16.09
C SER A 49 23.42 -5.03 -16.77
N SER A 50 23.21 -3.73 -16.68
CA SER A 50 24.18 -2.70 -17.08
C SER A 50 25.00 -2.19 -15.89
N LEU A 51 24.64 -2.62 -14.68
CA LEU A 51 25.24 -2.17 -13.43
C LEU A 51 26.61 -2.81 -13.23
N LYS A 52 27.60 -1.95 -13.00
CA LYS A 52 28.98 -2.31 -12.68
C LYS A 52 29.44 -1.42 -11.52
N TYR A 53 30.36 -1.94 -10.73
CA TYR A 53 31.08 -1.18 -9.73
C TYR A 53 32.53 -0.95 -10.19
N SER A 54 33.13 0.16 -9.77
CA SER A 54 34.52 0.52 -10.07
C SER A 54 35.49 -0.17 -9.10
N ASN A 55 36.79 0.08 -9.27
CA ASN A 55 37.81 -0.37 -8.30
C ASN A 55 37.74 0.38 -6.95
N ALA A 56 36.89 1.40 -6.84
CA ALA A 56 36.69 2.14 -5.59
C ALA A 56 35.85 1.37 -4.56
N TYR A 57 35.19 0.28 -4.98
CA TYR A 57 34.43 -0.59 -4.08
C TYR A 57 35.34 -1.63 -3.45
N GLU A 58 35.32 -1.70 -2.13
CA GLU A 58 36.07 -2.68 -1.35
C GLU A 58 35.16 -3.83 -0.89
N GLU A 59 35.61 -5.07 -1.05
CA GLU A 59 34.83 -6.24 -0.60
C GLU A 59 34.72 -6.28 0.92
N LEU A 60 33.49 -6.30 1.43
CA LEU A 60 33.19 -6.48 2.84
C LEU A 60 33.18 -7.96 3.23
N CYS A 61 32.43 -8.78 2.47
CA CYS A 61 32.35 -10.23 2.62
C CYS A 61 31.62 -10.88 1.44
N THR A 62 31.72 -12.20 1.34
CA THR A 62 30.94 -13.05 0.43
C THR A 62 30.19 -14.09 1.26
N ILE A 63 28.86 -14.17 1.11
CA ILE A 63 27.97 -15.07 1.85
C ILE A 63 27.06 -15.80 0.85
N GLY A 64 27.19 -17.13 0.77
CA GLY A 64 26.48 -17.92 -0.24
C GLY A 64 26.79 -17.42 -1.65
N ASP A 65 25.74 -17.18 -2.44
CA ASP A 65 25.85 -16.67 -3.81
C ASP A 65 26.00 -15.14 -3.91
N TYR A 66 26.15 -14.43 -2.79
CA TYR A 66 26.19 -12.96 -2.76
C TYR A 66 27.53 -12.41 -2.27
N LYS A 67 28.08 -11.47 -3.03
CA LYS A 67 29.25 -10.66 -2.67
C LYS A 67 28.79 -9.24 -2.32
N TYR A 68 29.27 -8.74 -1.20
CA TYR A 68 28.96 -7.39 -0.69
C TYR A 68 30.21 -6.53 -0.75
N LEU A 69 30.10 -5.36 -1.40
CA LEU A 69 31.18 -4.39 -1.52
C LEU A 69 30.70 -3.00 -1.07
N PHE A 70 31.60 -2.18 -0.54
CA PHE A 70 31.28 -0.83 -0.08
C PHE A 70 32.19 0.20 -0.71
N TYR A 71 31.63 1.34 -1.08
CA TYR A 71 32.37 2.51 -1.52
C TYR A 71 32.31 3.60 -0.45
N GLU A 72 33.40 3.74 0.32
CA GLU A 72 33.51 4.64 1.47
C GLU A 72 33.21 6.10 1.13
N ASP A 73 33.76 6.64 0.03
CA ASP A 73 33.58 8.07 -0.30
C ASP A 73 32.14 8.45 -0.65
N ARG A 74 31.27 7.47 -0.93
CA ARG A 74 29.88 7.70 -1.35
C ARG A 74 28.85 7.02 -0.45
N ASP A 75 29.29 6.26 0.54
CA ASP A 75 28.48 5.35 1.34
C ASP A 75 27.58 4.41 0.51
N ILE A 76 28.10 3.82 -0.58
CA ILE A 76 27.31 2.93 -1.43
C ILE A 76 27.65 1.48 -1.13
N LEU A 77 26.63 0.71 -0.74
CA LEU A 77 26.70 -0.75 -0.69
C LEU A 77 26.33 -1.31 -2.08
N ALA A 78 27.26 -2.06 -2.67
CA ALA A 78 27.02 -2.89 -3.84
C ALA A 78 26.77 -4.35 -3.42
N ILE A 79 25.74 -4.96 -3.99
CA ILE A 79 25.35 -6.35 -3.74
C ILE A 79 25.39 -7.09 -5.08
N GLU A 80 26.41 -7.91 -5.28
CA GLU A 80 26.57 -8.73 -6.47
C GLU A 80 26.07 -10.14 -6.19
N ASN A 81 25.11 -10.60 -6.99
CA ASN A 81 24.82 -12.01 -7.09
C ASN A 81 25.88 -12.66 -8.01
N THR A 82 26.71 -13.52 -7.44
CA THR A 82 27.85 -14.16 -8.12
C THR A 82 27.45 -15.26 -9.10
N LYS A 83 26.23 -15.79 -8.99
CA LYS A 83 25.66 -16.80 -9.90
C LYS A 83 25.18 -16.16 -11.20
N THR A 84 24.51 -15.02 -11.12
CA THR A 84 23.93 -14.30 -12.27
C THR A 84 24.80 -13.14 -12.76
N GLY A 85 25.74 -12.65 -11.94
CA GLY A 85 26.51 -11.43 -12.17
C GLY A 85 25.69 -10.15 -12.00
N TYR A 86 24.47 -10.23 -11.47
CA TYR A 86 23.62 -9.06 -11.28
C TYR A 86 24.08 -8.23 -10.09
N VAL A 87 24.29 -6.92 -10.28
CA VAL A 87 24.73 -5.99 -9.24
C VAL A 87 23.61 -5.04 -8.86
N TRP A 88 23.35 -4.90 -7.56
CA TRP A 88 22.55 -3.83 -6.97
C TRP A 88 23.45 -2.80 -6.31
N LYS A 89 23.01 -1.55 -6.23
CA LYS A 89 23.69 -0.46 -5.51
C LYS A 89 22.68 0.36 -4.74
N THR A 90 22.99 0.70 -3.48
CA THR A 90 22.11 1.52 -2.64
C THR A 90 22.00 2.98 -3.07
N GLY A 91 22.92 3.45 -3.91
CA GLY A 91 22.91 4.76 -4.55
C GLY A 91 23.26 4.70 -6.04
N VAL A 92 23.03 5.82 -6.75
CA VAL A 92 23.24 5.88 -8.21
C VAL A 92 24.72 5.85 -8.63
N ASP A 93 25.63 6.23 -7.72
CA ASP A 93 27.07 6.32 -7.95
C ASP A 93 27.40 7.29 -9.10
N VAL A 94 27.04 8.56 -8.92
CA VAL A 94 27.38 9.65 -9.86
C VAL A 94 28.33 10.66 -9.22
N PRO A 95 29.30 11.21 -9.96
CA PRO A 95 30.19 12.25 -9.43
C PRO A 95 29.44 13.54 -9.12
N PHE A 96 29.95 14.30 -8.16
CA PHE A 96 29.49 15.67 -7.96
C PHE A 96 29.98 16.57 -9.11
N LEU A 97 29.25 17.66 -9.36
CA LEU A 97 29.57 18.56 -10.47
C LEU A 97 30.96 19.20 -10.33
N ASN A 98 31.38 19.53 -9.09
CA ASN A 98 32.71 20.05 -8.80
C ASN A 98 33.82 19.02 -9.12
N GLU A 99 33.62 17.74 -8.81
CA GLU A 99 34.56 16.66 -9.14
C GLU A 99 34.72 16.51 -10.65
N ALA A 100 33.62 16.63 -11.41
CA ALA A 100 33.67 16.59 -12.87
C ALA A 100 34.47 17.76 -13.45
N TRP A 101 34.31 18.97 -12.90
CA TRP A 101 35.09 20.14 -13.29
C TRP A 101 36.57 20.01 -12.91
N GLU A 102 36.89 19.59 -11.69
CA GLU A 102 38.25 19.36 -11.24
C GLU A 102 38.97 18.33 -12.13
N ALA A 103 38.32 17.19 -12.41
CA ALA A 103 38.85 16.19 -13.32
C ALA A 103 39.09 16.76 -14.74
N ARG A 104 38.24 17.70 -15.19
CA ARG A 104 38.36 18.36 -16.50
C ARG A 104 39.57 19.29 -16.55
N ASP A 105 39.80 20.06 -15.49
CA ASP A 105 40.92 20.98 -15.35
C ASP A 105 42.23 20.19 -15.36
N ILE A 106 42.35 19.16 -14.53
CA ILE A 106 43.53 18.28 -14.46
C ILE A 106 43.83 17.62 -15.82
N ILE A 107 42.81 17.18 -16.55
CA ILE A 107 42.99 16.59 -17.89
C ILE A 107 43.43 17.64 -18.92
N THR A 108 42.96 18.88 -18.78
CA THR A 108 43.33 19.98 -19.68
C THR A 108 44.78 20.37 -19.44
N ASP A 109 45.17 20.55 -18.18
CA ASP A 109 46.54 20.86 -17.77
C ASP A 109 47.52 19.76 -18.19
N ALA A 110 47.15 18.48 -18.03
CA ALA A 110 47.97 17.36 -18.47
C ALA A 110 48.17 17.34 -20.00
N LYS A 111 47.16 17.77 -20.77
CA LYS A 111 47.24 17.87 -22.24
C LYS A 111 48.09 19.07 -22.68
N GLU A 112 47.98 20.20 -21.99
CA GLU A 112 48.70 21.43 -22.33
C GLU A 112 50.17 21.37 -21.94
N SER A 113 50.47 20.82 -20.76
CA SER A 113 51.84 20.65 -20.26
C SER A 113 52.57 19.43 -20.87
N GLY A 114 51.81 18.40 -21.29
CA GLY A 114 52.36 17.10 -21.67
C GLY A 114 52.81 16.23 -20.47
N ASP A 115 52.55 16.67 -19.24
CA ASP A 115 52.85 15.94 -18.01
C ASP A 115 51.58 15.31 -17.42
N ASN A 116 51.60 13.99 -17.20
CA ASN A 116 50.46 13.25 -16.64
C ASN A 116 50.62 12.97 -15.13
N THR A 117 51.57 13.61 -14.44
CA THR A 117 51.83 13.36 -13.02
C THR A 117 50.61 13.65 -12.16
N GLU A 118 50.04 14.85 -12.28
CA GLU A 118 48.84 15.26 -11.53
C GLU A 118 47.63 14.39 -11.86
N LEU A 119 47.41 14.03 -13.13
CA LEU A 119 46.36 13.10 -13.53
C LEU A 119 46.51 11.71 -12.89
N LYS A 120 47.75 11.22 -12.75
CA LYS A 120 48.01 9.93 -12.08
C LYS A 120 47.82 10.02 -10.57
N ASP A 121 48.23 11.11 -9.97
CA ASP A 121 48.07 11.36 -8.54
C ASP A 121 46.59 11.49 -8.17
N TYR A 122 45.82 12.25 -8.95
CA TYR A 122 44.36 12.38 -8.80
C TYR A 122 43.65 11.03 -8.96
N ALA A 123 44.00 10.26 -10.00
CA ALA A 123 43.45 8.93 -10.22
C ALA A 123 43.74 8.00 -9.03
N LYS A 124 44.94 8.07 -8.47
CA LYS A 124 45.32 7.29 -7.29
C LYS A 124 44.58 7.74 -6.03
N GLU A 125 44.43 9.05 -5.82
CA GLU A 125 43.72 9.62 -4.68
C GLU A 125 42.26 9.18 -4.65
N LYS A 126 41.57 9.26 -5.80
CA LYS A 126 40.16 8.86 -5.95
C LYS A 126 39.95 7.35 -6.10
N ASN A 127 41.02 6.54 -6.00
CA ASN A 127 41.01 5.10 -6.29
C ASN A 127 40.34 4.74 -7.64
N MET A 128 40.63 5.55 -8.66
CA MET A 128 40.11 5.43 -10.02
C MET A 128 41.22 5.09 -11.02
N THR A 129 40.84 4.47 -12.13
CA THR A 129 41.69 4.40 -13.31
C THR A 129 41.70 5.75 -14.06
N ILE A 130 42.75 6.03 -14.82
CA ILE A 130 42.81 7.21 -15.71
C ILE A 130 41.61 7.24 -16.69
N ALA A 131 41.10 6.07 -17.09
CA ALA A 131 39.94 5.99 -17.96
C ALA A 131 38.65 6.46 -17.26
N GLU A 132 38.48 6.11 -15.97
CA GLU A 132 37.35 6.57 -15.17
C GLU A 132 37.43 8.07 -14.88
N VAL A 133 38.62 8.61 -14.59
CA VAL A 133 38.80 10.08 -14.44
C VAL A 133 38.42 10.80 -15.73
N LYS A 134 38.84 10.28 -16.89
CA LYS A 134 38.44 10.82 -18.21
C LYS A 134 36.93 10.74 -18.45
N LYS A 135 36.26 9.69 -17.95
CA LYS A 135 34.81 9.55 -18.05
C LYS A 135 34.11 10.60 -17.19
N MET A 136 34.52 10.74 -15.93
CA MET A 136 34.02 11.74 -14.98
C MET A 136 34.14 13.16 -15.54
N ALA A 137 35.28 13.51 -16.14
CA ALA A 137 35.49 14.82 -16.75
C ALA A 137 34.65 15.10 -18.01
N ASN A 138 34.07 14.07 -18.63
CA ASN A 138 33.41 14.20 -19.93
C ASN A 138 31.89 14.25 -19.84
N CYS A 139 31.30 13.76 -18.74
CA CYS A 139 29.86 13.76 -18.56
C CYS A 139 29.44 13.88 -17.09
N VAL A 140 28.31 14.53 -16.85
CA VAL A 140 27.64 14.63 -15.55
C VAL A 140 26.21 14.13 -15.64
N ASP A 141 25.67 13.65 -14.52
CA ASP A 141 24.25 13.34 -14.42
C ASP A 141 23.47 14.61 -14.07
N SER A 142 22.66 15.11 -14.99
CA SER A 142 21.90 16.34 -14.82
C SER A 142 20.51 16.12 -14.23
N SER A 143 20.20 14.92 -13.74
CA SER A 143 18.95 14.62 -13.05
C SER A 143 18.88 15.26 -11.67
N PHE A 144 20.02 15.73 -11.14
CA PHE A 144 20.15 16.34 -9.83
C PHE A 144 20.52 17.81 -9.99
N ASN A 145 19.65 18.70 -9.52
CA ASN A 145 19.77 20.14 -9.73
C ASN A 145 20.67 20.85 -8.70
N SER A 146 21.15 20.11 -7.68
CA SER A 146 22.03 20.61 -6.62
C SER A 146 22.91 19.50 -6.08
N SER A 147 24.02 19.87 -5.43
CA SER A 147 24.88 18.89 -4.74
C SER A 147 24.18 18.18 -3.60
N GLN A 148 23.17 18.80 -2.97
CA GLN A 148 22.32 18.14 -1.96
C GLN A 148 21.51 16.98 -2.58
N TYR A 149 20.96 17.15 -3.79
CA TYR A 149 20.26 16.06 -4.49
C TYR A 149 21.22 14.99 -5.03
N THR A 150 22.42 15.37 -5.46
CA THR A 150 23.47 14.39 -5.79
C THR A 150 23.87 13.56 -4.57
N ALA A 151 24.03 14.19 -3.41
CA ALA A 151 24.34 13.52 -2.15
C ALA A 151 23.19 12.59 -1.74
N PHE A 152 21.94 13.05 -1.81
CA PHE A 152 20.75 12.23 -1.58
C PHE A 152 20.75 10.97 -2.46
N ALA A 153 21.07 11.13 -3.75
CA ALA A 153 21.09 10.01 -4.70
C ALA A 153 22.23 9.02 -4.51
N ASN A 154 23.36 9.46 -3.95
CA ASN A 154 24.50 8.60 -3.67
C ASN A 154 24.44 7.96 -2.28
N SER A 155 23.80 8.58 -1.31
CA SER A 155 23.89 8.18 0.10
C SER A 155 23.14 6.90 0.46
N LEU A 156 23.66 6.16 1.43
CA LEU A 156 22.91 5.12 2.13
C LEU A 156 21.88 5.71 3.11
N VAL A 157 22.21 6.83 3.75
CA VAL A 157 21.38 7.43 4.81
C VAL A 157 21.20 8.91 4.52
N THR A 158 19.95 9.38 4.56
CA THR A 158 19.61 10.80 4.50
C THR A 158 18.68 11.16 5.65
N VAL A 159 18.86 12.35 6.20
CA VAL A 159 18.03 12.93 7.25
C VAL A 159 17.33 14.15 6.68
N GLU A 160 16.00 14.15 6.69
CA GLU A 160 15.24 15.40 6.55
C GLU A 160 15.16 16.08 7.93
N TYR A 161 15.36 17.39 7.99
CA TYR A 161 15.31 18.17 9.22
C TYR A 161 14.60 19.50 9.03
N PHE A 162 14.09 20.05 10.14
CA PHE A 162 13.49 21.37 10.19
C PHE A 162 14.57 22.43 10.41
N GLU A 163 14.63 23.41 9.52
CA GLU A 163 15.51 24.58 9.59
C GLU A 163 14.69 25.85 9.83
N GLY A 164 15.16 26.74 10.71
CA GLY A 164 14.45 27.96 11.08
C GLY A 164 13.33 27.72 12.10
N SER A 165 12.38 28.66 12.19
CA SER A 165 11.26 28.56 13.15
C SER A 165 10.02 29.36 12.70
N GLY A 166 8.86 29.00 13.25
CA GLY A 166 7.59 29.65 12.94
C GLY A 166 7.32 29.70 11.44
N ASP A 167 6.95 30.86 10.91
CA ASP A 167 6.60 31.03 9.50
C ASP A 167 7.79 30.84 8.55
N SER A 168 9.03 31.03 9.03
CA SER A 168 10.25 30.84 8.25
C SER A 168 10.74 29.39 8.18
N MET A 169 10.07 28.47 8.89
CA MET A 169 10.50 27.08 9.01
C MET A 169 10.41 26.35 7.67
N THR A 170 11.50 25.69 7.28
CA THR A 170 11.58 24.87 6.06
C THR A 170 12.07 23.47 6.37
N THR A 171 11.87 22.53 5.44
CA THR A 171 12.48 21.20 5.51
C THR A 171 13.70 21.17 4.60
N GLN A 172 14.83 20.76 5.15
CA GLN A 172 16.10 20.57 4.44
C GLN A 172 16.55 19.12 4.54
N ARG A 173 17.59 18.75 3.78
CA ARG A 173 18.19 17.41 3.81
C ARG A 173 19.69 17.44 4.08
N ALA A 174 20.16 16.47 4.85
CA ALA A 174 21.57 16.15 5.00
C ALA A 174 21.78 14.66 4.73
N SER A 175 22.77 14.33 3.89
CA SER A 175 23.03 12.97 3.42
C SER A 175 24.39 12.50 3.91
N SER A 176 24.56 11.19 4.11
CA SER A 176 25.74 10.61 4.76
C SER A 176 27.04 10.84 3.96
N ALA A 177 26.92 10.93 2.63
CA ALA A 177 27.98 11.27 1.71
C ALA A 177 27.77 12.66 1.06
N PRO A 178 28.01 13.77 1.79
CA PRO A 178 27.86 15.11 1.25
C PRO A 178 29.04 15.51 0.34
N GLU A 179 28.83 16.53 -0.50
CA GLU A 179 29.89 17.09 -1.36
C GLU A 179 31.07 17.67 -0.54
N LYS A 180 30.79 18.23 0.64
CA LYS A 180 31.79 18.89 1.49
C LYS A 180 31.82 18.30 2.88
N LYS A 181 33.02 18.01 3.39
CA LYS A 181 33.25 17.56 4.78
C LYS A 181 32.67 18.51 5.84
N SER A 182 32.53 19.81 5.53
CA SER A 182 31.89 20.76 6.43
C SER A 182 30.40 20.53 6.64
N GLN A 183 29.74 19.75 5.78
CA GLN A 183 28.32 19.40 5.89
C GLN A 183 28.10 18.09 6.66
N GLY A 184 29.15 17.29 6.83
CA GLY A 184 29.09 16.00 7.51
C GLY A 184 30.22 15.07 7.08
N GLU A 185 30.35 13.96 7.81
CA GLU A 185 31.26 12.86 7.52
C GLU A 185 30.62 11.53 7.94
N SER A 186 31.00 10.45 7.29
CA SER A 186 30.64 9.08 7.66
C SER A 186 31.90 8.23 7.84
N GLN A 187 31.79 7.15 8.60
CA GLN A 187 32.83 6.13 8.67
C GLN A 187 32.21 4.75 8.81
N LEU A 188 32.62 3.80 7.95
CA LEU A 188 32.24 2.41 8.09
C LEU A 188 33.19 1.66 9.04
N THR A 189 32.63 0.93 9.99
CA THR A 189 33.38 0.09 10.92
C THR A 189 32.79 -1.30 11.03
N LYS A 190 33.58 -2.27 11.48
CA LYS A 190 33.07 -3.62 11.74
C LYS A 190 32.18 -3.62 12.98
N GLY A 191 31.02 -4.29 12.89
CA GLY A 191 30.06 -4.41 13.97
C GLY A 191 30.43 -5.50 15.00
N SER A 192 29.44 -5.86 15.82
CA SER A 192 29.61 -6.81 16.92
C SER A 192 29.64 -8.27 16.46
N SER A 193 28.98 -8.59 15.34
CA SER A 193 28.95 -9.92 14.73
C SER A 193 29.77 -10.00 13.44
N GLU A 194 30.05 -11.23 12.99
CA GLU A 194 30.91 -11.50 11.82
C GLU A 194 30.42 -10.84 10.53
N ASN A 195 29.12 -10.69 10.34
CA ASN A 195 28.53 -10.11 9.13
C ASN A 195 27.89 -8.73 9.37
N GLU A 196 28.14 -8.13 10.52
CA GLU A 196 27.64 -6.81 10.84
C GLU A 196 28.70 -5.73 10.57
N TRP A 197 28.23 -4.60 10.06
CA TRP A 197 28.99 -3.38 9.83
C TRP A 197 28.19 -2.20 10.37
N VAL A 198 28.85 -1.15 10.84
CA VAL A 198 28.21 0.04 11.41
C VAL A 198 28.70 1.26 10.66
N LEU A 199 27.79 1.96 9.99
CA LEU A 199 28.05 3.27 9.40
C LEU A 199 27.73 4.34 10.45
N ASP A 200 28.77 5.01 10.94
CA ASP A 200 28.66 6.12 11.89
C ASP A 200 28.58 7.44 11.10
N CYS A 201 27.39 8.00 10.96
CA CYS A 201 27.12 9.22 10.20
C CYS A 201 27.05 10.44 11.13
N LYS A 202 27.78 11.49 10.80
CA LYS A 202 27.68 12.81 11.43
C LYS A 202 27.21 13.84 10.42
N PHE A 203 26.12 14.52 10.72
CA PHE A 203 25.56 15.59 9.91
C PHE A 203 25.75 16.92 10.63
N ASN A 204 26.22 17.95 9.93
CA ASN A 204 26.30 19.31 10.48
C ASN A 204 25.05 20.09 10.08
N ILE A 205 24.18 20.37 11.07
CA ILE A 205 22.87 21.00 10.92
C ILE A 205 22.82 22.29 11.76
N ASP A 206 22.80 23.45 11.10
CA ASP A 206 22.87 24.80 11.72
C ASP A 206 23.95 24.95 12.80
N ASP A 207 25.20 24.60 12.48
CA ASP A 207 26.34 24.61 13.41
C ASP A 207 26.22 23.62 14.60
N GLU A 208 25.22 22.75 14.60
CA GLU A 208 25.07 21.63 15.54
C GLU A 208 25.36 20.29 14.85
N GLU A 209 25.92 19.34 15.59
CA GLU A 209 26.15 17.98 15.08
C GLU A 209 24.93 17.09 15.37
N LEU A 210 24.55 16.27 14.40
CA LEU A 210 23.64 15.15 14.54
C LEU A 210 24.39 13.87 14.23
N GLY A 211 24.46 12.94 15.18
CA GLY A 211 25.01 11.61 14.97
C GLY A 211 23.90 10.58 14.74
N VAL A 212 24.06 9.73 13.73
CA VAL A 212 23.18 8.58 13.44
C VAL A 212 24.04 7.37 13.12
N LYS A 213 23.87 6.28 13.89
CA LYS A 213 24.53 5.01 13.60
C LYS A 213 23.58 4.04 12.91
N VAL A 214 24.03 3.49 11.80
CA VAL A 214 23.29 2.51 11.01
C VAL A 214 24.02 1.17 11.03
N HIS A 215 23.44 0.20 11.71
CA HIS A 215 23.91 -1.17 11.77
C HIS A 215 23.40 -1.92 10.54
N MET A 216 24.33 -2.39 9.72
CA MET A 216 24.09 -3.20 8.53
C MET A 216 24.45 -4.65 8.80
N THR A 217 23.48 -5.54 8.83
CA THR A 217 23.72 -6.99 8.92
C THR A 217 23.56 -7.62 7.54
N LEU A 218 24.63 -8.23 7.04
CA LEU A 218 24.68 -8.91 5.75
C LEU A 218 24.34 -10.41 5.97
N GLY A 219 23.35 -10.91 5.26
CA GLY A 219 22.77 -12.24 5.47
C GLY A 219 22.86 -13.16 4.26
N GLU A 220 22.44 -14.41 4.47
CA GLU A 220 22.26 -15.36 3.36
C GLU A 220 21.12 -14.93 2.42
N ASN A 221 21.10 -15.49 1.21
CA ASN A 221 20.08 -15.21 0.18
C ASN A 221 19.95 -13.72 -0.15
N GLY A 222 21.06 -12.99 -0.09
CA GLY A 222 21.12 -11.58 -0.43
C GLY A 222 20.60 -10.66 0.67
N LYS A 223 19.98 -11.15 1.76
CA LYS A 223 19.35 -10.30 2.77
C LYS A 223 20.32 -9.23 3.33
N VAL A 224 19.86 -7.99 3.38
CA VAL A 224 20.56 -6.88 4.05
C VAL A 224 19.59 -6.23 5.02
N ASN A 225 19.95 -6.21 6.29
CA ASN A 225 19.15 -5.59 7.34
C ASN A 225 19.82 -4.30 7.83
N PHE A 226 19.05 -3.21 7.90
CA PHE A 226 19.46 -1.90 8.38
C PHE A 226 18.75 -1.60 9.69
N LYS A 227 19.52 -1.43 10.76
CA LYS A 227 19.02 -1.03 12.08
C LYS A 227 19.55 0.33 12.49
N VAL A 228 18.66 1.19 12.99
CA VAL A 228 19.00 2.48 13.57
C VAL A 228 18.42 2.52 14.99
N PRO A 229 19.20 2.15 16.02
CA PRO A 229 18.75 2.25 17.40
C PRO A 229 18.54 3.72 17.80
N TYR A 230 17.39 4.05 18.39
CA TYR A 230 17.10 5.42 18.85
C TYR A 230 18.15 5.94 19.82
N GLU A 231 18.68 5.05 20.67
CA GLU A 231 19.70 5.39 21.66
C GLU A 231 21.07 5.75 21.05
N GLU A 232 21.29 5.40 19.79
CA GLU A 232 22.50 5.72 19.03
C GLU A 232 22.30 6.90 18.06
N ILE A 233 21.15 7.58 18.16
CA ILE A 233 20.94 8.91 17.56
C ILE A 233 21.33 9.95 18.61
N THR A 234 22.23 10.86 18.28
CA THR A 234 22.80 11.83 19.23
C THR A 234 22.82 13.25 18.66
N GLY A 235 23.03 14.26 19.51
CA GLY A 235 23.12 15.66 19.06
C GLY A 235 21.75 16.32 18.89
N CYS A 236 21.54 17.06 17.79
CA CYS A 236 20.34 17.89 17.57
C CYS A 236 19.10 17.10 17.10
N ILE A 237 18.73 16.01 17.79
CA ILE A 237 17.62 15.08 17.43
C ILE A 237 16.27 15.80 17.28
N SER A 238 16.04 16.87 18.04
CA SER A 238 14.79 17.66 17.97
C SER A 238 14.55 18.31 16.61
N LYS A 239 15.58 18.44 15.77
CA LYS A 239 15.44 18.99 14.41
C LYS A 239 15.05 17.94 13.38
N ILE A 240 15.25 16.64 13.66
CA ILE A 240 15.00 15.56 12.69
C ILE A 240 13.51 15.50 12.36
N LYS A 241 13.15 15.63 11.09
CA LYS A 241 11.80 15.28 10.61
C LYS A 241 11.71 13.78 10.40
N CYS A 242 12.56 13.23 9.52
CA CYS A 242 12.63 11.80 9.25
C CYS A 242 14.03 11.33 8.85
N ILE A 243 14.26 10.02 8.96
CA ILE A 243 15.45 9.33 8.44
C ILE A 243 15.02 8.46 7.25
N GLU A 244 15.83 8.46 6.19
CA GLU A 244 15.63 7.78 4.92
C GLU A 244 16.78 6.80 4.69
N ILE A 245 16.45 5.57 4.26
CA ILE A 245 17.43 4.50 4.05
C ILE A 245 17.42 4.06 2.58
N ALA A 246 18.59 4.07 1.96
CA ALA A 246 18.88 3.65 0.59
C ALA A 246 17.88 4.19 -0.45
N PRO A 247 17.69 5.53 -0.55
CA PRO A 247 16.61 6.15 -1.31
C PRO A 247 16.56 5.81 -2.81
N PHE A 248 17.71 5.45 -3.39
CA PHE A 248 17.87 5.17 -4.83
C PHE A 248 18.21 3.72 -5.14
N LEU A 249 18.10 2.79 -4.19
CA LEU A 249 18.33 1.37 -4.45
C LEU A 249 17.36 0.86 -5.52
N GLY A 250 17.92 0.31 -6.60
CA GLY A 250 17.13 -0.26 -7.71
C GLY A 250 16.47 0.76 -8.62
N THR A 251 16.87 2.03 -8.56
CA THR A 251 16.32 3.06 -9.45
C THR A 251 16.64 2.82 -10.93
N SER A 252 15.78 3.31 -11.81
CA SER A 252 15.96 3.27 -13.27
C SER A 252 15.68 4.65 -13.89
N GLY A 253 16.55 5.09 -14.81
CA GLY A 253 16.46 6.38 -15.49
C GLY A 253 17.75 7.18 -15.43
N GLY A 254 17.62 8.49 -15.60
CA GLY A 254 18.69 9.47 -15.53
C GLY A 254 18.93 10.19 -16.85
N ILE A 255 19.54 11.36 -16.77
CA ILE A 255 19.94 12.18 -17.92
C ILE A 255 21.41 12.54 -17.78
N LEU A 256 22.20 12.24 -18.81
CA LEU A 256 23.59 12.67 -18.89
C LEU A 256 23.68 13.98 -19.67
N LYS A 257 24.56 14.88 -19.23
CA LYS A 257 25.07 16.01 -20.03
C LYS A 257 26.55 15.82 -20.29
N TYR A 258 26.96 15.96 -21.54
CA TYR A 258 28.35 15.87 -21.96
C TYR A 258 28.96 17.24 -22.13
N TYR A 259 30.24 17.34 -21.76
CA TYR A 259 31.03 18.54 -21.94
C TYR A 259 31.20 18.84 -23.44
N ASP A 260 30.89 20.08 -23.82
CA ASP A 260 31.12 20.62 -25.16
C ASP A 260 32.21 21.69 -25.09
N LYS A 261 33.22 21.54 -25.95
CA LYS A 261 34.38 22.45 -25.97
C LYS A 261 34.02 23.85 -26.47
N ASP A 262 33.05 23.97 -27.37
CA ASP A 262 32.69 25.26 -27.97
C ASP A 262 31.81 26.08 -27.03
N ALA A 263 30.93 25.41 -26.27
CA ALA A 263 30.14 26.03 -25.21
C ALA A 263 30.93 26.24 -23.90
N ASP A 264 32.03 25.52 -23.71
CA ASP A 264 32.78 25.41 -22.46
C ASP A 264 31.89 25.02 -21.27
N ASP A 265 30.93 24.12 -21.52
CA ASP A 265 29.93 23.71 -20.55
C ASP A 265 29.34 22.32 -20.90
N PHE A 266 28.68 21.69 -19.93
CA PHE A 266 27.94 20.44 -20.10
C PHE A 266 26.57 20.71 -20.72
N VAL A 267 26.50 20.74 -22.04
CA VAL A 267 25.27 21.16 -22.77
C VAL A 267 24.61 20.06 -23.58
N LYS A 268 25.34 19.00 -23.96
CA LYS A 268 24.80 17.95 -24.83
C LYS A 268 24.11 16.88 -24.00
N THR A 269 22.79 16.81 -24.07
CA THR A 269 21.96 15.89 -23.28
C THR A 269 21.77 14.52 -23.93
N GLU A 270 21.80 13.46 -23.13
CA GLU A 270 21.43 12.09 -23.49
C GLU A 270 20.60 11.47 -22.37
N VAL A 271 19.39 10.98 -22.67
CA VAL A 271 18.57 10.22 -21.72
C VAL A 271 19.17 8.83 -21.58
N LYS A 272 19.39 8.35 -20.35
CA LYS A 272 19.91 7.00 -20.10
C LYS A 272 18.89 5.97 -20.56
N GLU A 273 19.39 4.85 -21.08
CA GLU A 273 18.55 3.69 -21.37
C GLU A 273 17.89 3.21 -20.06
N LEU A 274 16.56 3.08 -20.09
CA LEU A 274 15.79 2.58 -18.96
C LEU A 274 16.02 1.08 -18.81
N THR A 275 16.38 0.62 -17.61
CA THR A 275 16.21 -0.78 -17.24
C THR A 275 14.71 -1.06 -17.19
N PRO A 276 14.17 -2.01 -17.98
CA PRO A 276 12.77 -2.40 -17.88
C PRO A 276 12.45 -2.95 -16.49
N GLY A 277 11.23 -2.79 -16.01
CA GLY A 277 10.86 -3.19 -14.67
C GLY A 277 9.78 -2.31 -14.05
N TYR A 278 9.63 -2.42 -12.73
CA TYR A 278 8.63 -1.65 -11.98
C TYR A 278 8.99 -1.54 -10.50
N VAL A 279 8.45 -0.50 -9.86
CA VAL A 279 8.29 -0.39 -8.41
C VAL A 279 6.98 -1.06 -8.02
N LEU A 280 6.97 -1.82 -6.93
CA LEU A 280 5.77 -2.27 -6.22
C LEU A 280 5.55 -1.39 -4.99
N VAL A 281 4.37 -0.79 -4.88
CA VAL A 281 3.89 -0.13 -3.65
C VAL A 281 2.63 -0.82 -3.12
N PRO A 282 2.43 -0.90 -1.79
CA PRO A 282 1.31 -1.62 -1.18
C PRO A 282 0.04 -0.76 -1.14
N ASP A 283 -0.23 0.00 -2.20
CA ASP A 283 -1.42 0.84 -2.32
C ASP A 283 -2.67 -0.02 -2.57
N GLY A 284 -3.60 -0.02 -1.61
CA GLY A 284 -4.78 -0.87 -1.65
C GLY A 284 -4.42 -2.36 -1.71
N SER A 285 -4.75 -3.03 -2.83
CA SER A 285 -4.38 -4.44 -3.03
C SER A 285 -2.91 -4.64 -3.41
N GLY A 286 -2.23 -3.57 -3.86
CA GLY A 286 -0.92 -3.60 -4.49
C GLY A 286 -0.95 -2.92 -5.86
N SER A 287 0.07 -2.10 -6.11
CA SER A 287 0.20 -1.26 -7.29
C SER A 287 1.61 -1.38 -7.88
N LEU A 288 1.70 -1.46 -9.21
CA LEU A 288 2.98 -1.39 -9.91
C LEU A 288 3.12 -0.05 -10.62
N ILE A 289 4.32 0.53 -10.52
CA ILE A 289 4.74 1.73 -11.25
C ILE A 289 5.86 1.30 -12.17
N ARG A 290 5.53 0.99 -13.44
CA ARG A 290 6.53 0.59 -14.44
C ARG A 290 7.49 1.72 -14.75
N PHE A 291 8.75 1.35 -14.97
CA PHE A 291 9.77 2.30 -15.39
C PHE A 291 9.43 2.86 -16.77
N ASN A 292 9.25 4.17 -16.84
CA ASN A 292 8.88 4.87 -18.05
C ASN A 292 9.48 6.27 -18.09
N GLU A 293 9.69 6.79 -19.29
CA GLU A 293 10.09 8.17 -19.50
C GLU A 293 8.85 9.06 -19.49
N ASN A 294 8.66 9.88 -18.46
CA ASN A 294 7.54 10.80 -18.40
C ASN A 294 7.97 12.22 -18.77
N LYS A 295 7.18 12.87 -19.63
CA LYS A 295 7.41 14.26 -20.08
C LYS A 295 6.72 15.32 -19.22
N THR A 296 6.20 14.90 -18.07
CA THR A 296 5.48 15.75 -17.12
C THR A 296 5.93 15.43 -15.71
N LYS A 297 5.83 16.41 -14.82
CA LYS A 297 5.98 16.20 -13.38
C LYS A 297 4.74 15.51 -12.82
N PHE A 298 4.96 14.55 -11.92
CA PHE A 298 3.91 13.97 -11.10
C PHE A 298 4.15 14.29 -9.62
N SER A 299 3.08 14.33 -8.85
CA SER A 299 3.19 14.31 -7.39
C SER A 299 3.67 12.93 -6.95
N GLU A 300 4.66 12.91 -6.07
CA GLU A 300 5.20 11.68 -5.50
C GLU A 300 4.11 10.90 -4.77
N TYR A 301 4.20 9.58 -4.82
CA TYR A 301 3.47 8.71 -3.91
C TYR A 301 4.15 8.86 -2.55
N ASN A 302 3.42 9.40 -1.57
CA ASN A 302 3.87 9.50 -0.19
C ASN A 302 2.72 9.00 0.67
N SER A 303 2.86 7.81 1.24
CA SER A 303 1.80 7.19 2.03
C SER A 303 2.35 6.63 3.33
N LYS A 304 1.76 7.06 4.45
CA LYS A 304 2.05 6.57 5.79
C LYS A 304 1.52 5.15 5.95
N VAL A 305 2.37 4.24 6.41
CA VAL A 305 1.96 2.89 6.78
C VAL A 305 0.95 2.97 7.93
N TYR A 306 -0.12 2.18 7.84
CA TYR A 306 -1.26 2.19 8.76
C TYR A 306 -2.11 3.48 8.75
N GLY A 307 -1.85 4.36 7.78
CA GLY A 307 -2.57 5.61 7.60
C GLY A 307 -2.07 6.73 8.53
N THR A 308 -2.68 7.89 8.37
CA THR A 308 -2.34 9.10 9.10
C THR A 308 -2.82 9.05 10.56
N ASP A 309 -1.95 9.37 11.51
CA ASP A 309 -2.34 9.65 12.90
C ASP A 309 -2.97 11.08 12.99
N PRO A 310 -4.29 11.19 13.16
CA PRO A 310 -4.97 12.48 13.23
C PRO A 310 -4.50 13.35 14.40
N SER A 311 -3.88 12.78 15.44
CA SER A 311 -3.36 13.53 16.59
C SER A 311 -2.07 14.28 16.32
N THR A 312 -1.39 14.01 15.20
CA THR A 312 -0.12 14.62 14.81
C THR A 312 -0.14 15.32 13.47
N GLU A 313 -1.31 15.41 12.84
CA GLU A 313 -1.49 16.18 11.61
C GLU A 313 -1.27 17.67 11.84
N SER A 314 -1.23 18.47 10.78
CA SER A 314 -1.02 19.90 10.95
C SER A 314 -2.13 20.58 11.77
N ASN A 315 -3.37 20.08 11.63
CA ASN A 315 -4.55 20.59 12.31
C ASN A 315 -5.24 19.51 13.15
N TYR A 316 -5.92 19.94 14.22
CA TYR A 316 -6.72 19.06 15.08
C TYR A 316 -8.10 18.72 14.48
N TYR A 317 -8.46 19.37 13.38
CA TYR A 317 -9.74 19.19 12.71
C TYR A 317 -9.53 18.79 11.25
N SER A 318 -10.49 18.04 10.72
CA SER A 318 -10.60 17.71 9.31
C SER A 318 -12.06 17.78 8.87
N SER A 319 -12.30 17.95 7.58
CA SER A 319 -13.62 17.81 6.97
C SER A 319 -13.57 16.69 5.94
N LEU A 320 -14.59 15.83 5.93
CA LEU A 320 -14.76 14.88 4.83
C LEU A 320 -15.43 15.59 3.67
N ASP A 321 -14.88 15.39 2.47
CA ASP A 321 -15.46 15.82 1.21
C ASP A 321 -15.90 14.60 0.38
N ASP A 322 -16.50 14.86 -0.79
CA ASP A 322 -17.00 13.82 -1.71
C ASP A 322 -15.88 13.30 -2.65
N VAL A 323 -14.61 13.49 -2.29
CA VAL A 323 -13.47 12.96 -3.04
C VAL A 323 -13.25 11.50 -2.65
N VAL A 324 -12.98 10.66 -3.65
CA VAL A 324 -12.62 9.25 -3.42
C VAL A 324 -11.35 9.21 -2.57
N PRO A 325 -11.39 8.64 -1.35
CA PRO A 325 -10.21 8.61 -0.48
C PRO A 325 -9.09 7.79 -1.10
N LEU A 326 -7.86 8.26 -0.91
CA LEU A 326 -6.67 7.47 -1.17
C LEU A 326 -6.64 6.26 -0.23
N LYS A 327 -6.06 5.16 -0.69
CA LYS A 327 -5.92 3.95 0.10
C LYS A 327 -4.59 4.02 0.85
N ASN A 328 -4.63 3.66 2.14
CA ASN A 328 -3.43 3.61 2.96
C ASN A 328 -2.79 2.22 2.87
N PRO A 329 -1.45 2.13 2.84
CA PRO A 329 -0.72 0.88 3.07
C PRO A 329 -1.12 0.23 4.40
N THR A 330 -1.55 -1.03 4.35
CA THR A 330 -1.86 -1.83 5.55
C THR A 330 -0.68 -2.66 6.05
N MET A 331 0.47 -2.58 5.36
CA MET A 331 1.69 -3.31 5.65
C MET A 331 2.95 -2.52 5.24
N PRO A 332 4.05 -2.61 6.02
CA PRO A 332 5.29 -1.87 5.78
C PRO A 332 6.18 -2.55 4.74
N VAL A 333 5.74 -2.66 3.48
CA VAL A 333 6.48 -3.40 2.45
C VAL A 333 6.43 -2.70 1.09
N PHE A 334 7.54 -2.68 0.38
CA PHE A 334 7.65 -2.22 -1.02
C PHE A 334 8.69 -3.06 -1.76
N GLY A 335 8.85 -2.87 -3.06
CA GLY A 335 9.88 -3.60 -3.80
C GLY A 335 10.16 -3.03 -5.18
N ILE A 336 11.22 -3.53 -5.81
CA ILE A 336 11.56 -3.21 -7.19
C ILE A 336 11.93 -4.49 -7.93
N SER A 337 11.41 -4.63 -9.15
CA SER A 337 11.72 -5.71 -10.07
C SER A 337 12.37 -5.14 -11.32
N HIS A 338 13.47 -5.74 -11.75
CA HIS A 338 14.08 -5.47 -13.05
C HIS A 338 13.77 -6.60 -14.03
N GLY A 339 13.21 -6.22 -15.17
CA GLY A 339 12.91 -7.08 -16.31
C GLY A 339 11.57 -7.80 -16.23
N ASP A 340 11.52 -9.00 -16.80
CA ASP A 340 10.29 -9.78 -17.05
C ASP A 340 9.87 -10.66 -15.85
N GLY A 341 10.57 -10.51 -14.73
CA GLY A 341 10.36 -11.31 -13.54
C GLY A 341 11.31 -12.51 -13.41
N THR A 342 12.35 -12.60 -14.24
CA THR A 342 13.34 -13.70 -14.20
C THR A 342 14.77 -13.26 -13.91
N GLN A 343 15.05 -11.96 -13.82
CA GLN A 343 16.42 -11.45 -13.64
C GLN A 343 16.73 -11.15 -12.18
N ALA A 344 16.18 -10.07 -11.65
CA ALA A 344 16.50 -9.62 -10.31
C ALA A 344 15.37 -8.75 -9.73
N ALA A 345 15.07 -8.95 -8.46
CA ALA A 345 14.17 -8.10 -7.71
C ALA A 345 14.64 -7.96 -6.26
N PHE A 346 14.02 -7.06 -5.50
CA PHE A 346 14.02 -7.11 -4.05
C PHE A 346 12.65 -6.81 -3.48
N VAL A 347 12.39 -7.34 -2.30
CA VAL A 347 11.31 -6.90 -1.41
C VAL A 347 11.94 -6.28 -0.17
N ALA A 348 11.43 -5.13 0.26
CA ALA A 348 11.89 -4.41 1.43
C ALA A 348 10.74 -4.31 2.46
N TYR A 349 11.00 -4.64 3.72
CA TYR A 349 9.99 -4.61 4.78
C TYR A 349 10.56 -4.18 6.13
N ALA A 350 9.75 -3.51 6.96
CA ALA A 350 10.13 -3.07 8.30
C ALA A 350 9.53 -3.95 9.40
N ASP A 351 10.35 -4.33 10.37
CA ASP A 351 9.96 -5.09 11.57
C ASP A 351 9.82 -4.20 12.81
N GLN A 352 10.45 -3.03 12.81
CA GLN A 352 10.31 -1.98 13.82
C GLN A 352 10.27 -0.60 13.18
N GLY A 353 9.54 0.32 13.82
CA GLY A 353 9.34 1.69 13.32
C GLY A 353 8.28 1.78 12.22
N ASP A 354 7.57 0.70 11.92
CA ASP A 354 6.54 0.63 10.89
C ASP A 354 5.33 1.54 11.20
N GLU A 355 5.05 1.87 12.47
CA GLU A 355 4.02 2.86 12.81
C GLU A 355 4.40 4.31 12.48
N TYR A 356 5.66 4.56 12.18
CA TYR A 356 6.21 5.87 11.80
C TYR A 356 6.78 5.87 10.36
N MET A 357 6.59 4.77 9.63
CA MET A 357 7.11 4.59 8.28
C MET A 357 6.18 5.21 7.23
N SER A 358 6.77 5.90 6.27
CA SER A 358 6.14 6.25 4.99
C SER A 358 6.83 5.50 3.87
N ILE A 359 6.06 5.07 2.87
CA ILE A 359 6.57 4.56 1.60
C ILE A 359 6.48 5.69 0.59
N ASN A 360 7.62 6.00 -0.02
CA ASN A 360 7.77 7.03 -1.02
C ASN A 360 8.06 6.40 -2.38
N ALA A 361 7.42 6.87 -3.44
CA ALA A 361 7.78 6.49 -4.80
C ALA A 361 7.54 7.66 -5.77
N ALA A 362 8.49 7.87 -6.67
CA ALA A 362 8.41 8.94 -7.66
C ALA A 362 8.72 8.38 -9.05
N PRO A 363 7.89 8.63 -10.07
CA PRO A 363 8.19 8.26 -11.45
C PRO A 363 9.21 9.23 -12.08
N ALA A 364 10.09 8.71 -12.95
CA ALA A 364 11.07 9.51 -13.67
C ALA A 364 10.41 10.62 -14.50
N SER A 365 10.91 11.85 -14.42
CA SER A 365 10.49 12.96 -15.27
C SER A 365 11.66 13.55 -16.07
N THR A 366 11.48 13.73 -17.38
CA THR A 366 12.46 14.42 -18.25
C THR A 366 12.25 15.93 -18.32
N THR A 367 11.35 16.47 -17.48
CA THR A 367 11.17 17.91 -17.33
C THR A 367 12.41 18.52 -16.67
N ASP A 368 12.92 19.62 -17.23
CA ASP A 368 14.12 20.29 -16.69
C ASP A 368 13.91 20.68 -15.22
N GLY A 369 14.91 20.35 -14.38
CA GLY A 369 14.87 20.57 -12.93
C GLY A 369 14.20 19.46 -12.11
N GLU A 370 13.56 18.46 -12.73
CA GLU A 370 13.00 17.29 -12.05
C GLU A 370 13.97 16.10 -12.05
N ILE A 371 13.75 15.17 -11.12
CA ILE A 371 14.56 13.95 -11.03
C ILE A 371 14.13 12.98 -12.15
N ALA A 372 15.06 12.69 -13.06
CA ALA A 372 14.83 11.80 -14.20
C ALA A 372 14.96 10.30 -13.87
N TYR A 373 14.79 9.94 -12.60
CA TYR A 373 14.85 8.58 -12.09
C TYR A 373 13.50 8.16 -11.52
N THR A 374 13.12 6.90 -11.72
CA THR A 374 12.04 6.27 -10.97
C THR A 374 12.65 5.62 -9.74
N TYR A 375 12.23 6.00 -8.54
CA TYR A 375 12.82 5.52 -7.29
C TYR A 375 11.74 5.32 -6.22
N ALA A 376 12.03 4.46 -5.24
CA ALA A 376 11.13 4.20 -4.12
C ALA A 376 11.91 3.79 -2.87
N TYR A 377 11.43 4.26 -1.72
CA TYR A 377 12.17 4.12 -0.45
C TYR A 377 11.27 4.32 0.77
N ALA A 378 11.79 3.91 1.92
CA ALA A 378 11.16 4.13 3.22
C ALA A 378 11.71 5.38 3.91
N SER A 379 10.83 6.16 4.55
CA SER A 379 11.22 7.23 5.47
C SER A 379 10.53 7.05 6.83
N PHE A 380 11.23 7.39 7.92
CA PHE A 380 10.77 7.13 9.29
C PHE A 380 10.66 8.44 10.08
N GLN A 381 9.44 8.81 10.48
CA GLN A 381 9.15 10.13 11.07
C GLN A 381 9.43 10.20 12.59
N TYR A 382 10.40 11.03 12.97
CA TYR A 382 10.75 11.29 14.37
C TYR A 382 10.01 12.50 14.95
N ASN A 383 9.88 13.59 14.20
CA ASN A 383 9.14 14.77 14.63
C ASN A 383 8.07 15.17 13.60
N ALA A 384 6.94 15.63 14.12
CA ALA A 384 5.85 16.20 13.33
C ALA A 384 5.81 17.72 13.46
N GLU A 385 5.37 18.37 12.40
CA GLU A 385 5.03 19.78 12.38
C GLU A 385 3.52 19.95 12.55
N TYR A 386 3.11 20.94 13.37
CA TYR A 386 1.71 21.23 13.62
C TYR A 386 1.43 22.71 13.91
N PHE A 387 0.15 23.11 13.85
CA PHE A 387 -0.31 24.43 14.26
C PHE A 387 -0.66 24.47 15.75
N GLN A 388 0.12 25.23 16.53
CA GLN A 388 -0.15 25.49 17.93
C GLN A 388 -1.14 26.65 18.08
N VAL A 389 -2.34 26.35 18.60
CA VAL A 389 -3.37 27.36 18.88
C VAL A 389 -2.94 28.23 20.07
N ILE A 390 -3.01 29.56 19.92
CA ILE A 390 -2.60 30.53 20.95
C ILE A 390 -3.77 31.27 21.60
N ASN A 391 -4.96 31.28 21.00
CA ASN A 391 -6.15 31.92 21.59
C ASN A 391 -7.47 31.30 21.10
N GLN A 392 -8.58 31.77 21.66
CA GLN A 392 -9.94 31.33 21.29
C GLN A 392 -10.43 31.86 19.93
N ALA A 393 -9.74 32.86 19.35
CA ALA A 393 -10.07 33.36 18.01
C ALA A 393 -9.53 32.44 16.90
N GLY A 394 -8.71 31.44 17.26
CA GLY A 394 -8.14 30.47 16.32
C GLY A 394 -6.77 30.87 15.79
N ASP A 395 -6.16 31.95 16.31
CA ASP A 395 -4.80 32.30 15.93
C ASP A 395 -3.86 31.14 16.31
N SER A 396 -2.93 30.82 15.40
CA SER A 396 -1.98 29.72 15.57
C SER A 396 -0.63 30.05 14.93
N TYR A 397 0.41 29.28 15.29
CA TYR A 397 1.72 29.36 14.66
C TYR A 397 2.29 27.95 14.42
N ARG A 398 3.18 27.83 13.43
CA ARG A 398 3.86 26.57 13.08
C ARG A 398 4.85 26.18 14.19
N LYS A 399 4.77 24.93 14.65
CA LYS A 399 5.62 24.39 15.71
C LYS A 399 6.00 22.94 15.40
N VAL A 400 7.23 22.57 15.75
CA VAL A 400 7.70 21.16 15.75
C VAL A 400 7.41 20.55 17.11
N GLN A 401 7.08 19.26 17.12
CA GLN A 401 6.94 18.47 18.34
C GLN A 401 8.15 18.64 19.29
N ASP A 402 7.89 18.90 20.58
CA ASP A 402 8.95 19.24 21.55
C ASP A 402 9.91 18.07 21.87
N LYS A 403 9.42 16.83 21.75
CA LYS A 403 10.19 15.60 22.02
C LYS A 403 10.00 14.61 20.89
N PRO A 404 11.05 14.11 20.24
CA PRO A 404 10.92 13.14 19.15
C PRO A 404 10.19 11.86 19.60
N ASN A 405 9.58 11.21 18.62
CA ASN A 405 9.12 9.84 18.77
C ASN A 405 10.33 8.94 19.02
N LYS A 406 10.18 7.97 19.93
CA LYS A 406 11.27 7.11 20.38
C LYS A 406 11.04 5.69 19.87
N PHE A 407 11.71 5.33 18.79
CA PHE A 407 11.61 4.03 18.18
C PHE A 407 12.88 3.72 17.40
N ASP A 408 13.18 2.43 17.29
CA ASP A 408 14.27 1.92 16.46
C ASP A 408 13.73 1.68 15.04
N ILE A 409 14.59 1.89 14.05
CA ILE A 409 14.31 1.45 12.68
C ILE A 409 14.89 0.04 12.53
N ASP A 410 14.11 -0.88 11.96
CA ASP A 410 14.56 -2.21 11.57
C ASP A 410 13.99 -2.53 10.17
N LEU A 411 14.78 -2.27 9.12
CA LEU A 411 14.39 -2.38 7.71
C LEU A 411 15.23 -3.43 6.99
N THR A 412 14.58 -4.45 6.43
CA THR A 412 15.23 -5.53 5.69
C THR A 412 14.96 -5.40 4.20
N TYR A 413 16.01 -5.54 3.38
CA TYR A 413 15.93 -5.79 1.94
C TYR A 413 16.29 -7.25 1.67
N GLN A 414 15.40 -7.97 1.02
CA GLN A 414 15.62 -9.36 0.58
C GLN A 414 15.62 -9.42 -0.94
N PHE A 415 16.77 -9.79 -1.51
CA PHE A 415 16.95 -9.91 -2.95
C PHE A 415 16.42 -11.24 -3.47
N LEU A 416 15.84 -11.22 -4.66
CA LEU A 416 15.20 -12.34 -5.35
C LEU A 416 15.81 -12.46 -6.75
N GLU A 417 15.90 -13.67 -7.26
CA GLU A 417 16.47 -13.95 -8.58
C GLU A 417 15.75 -15.09 -9.29
N GLY A 418 15.88 -15.11 -10.62
CA GLY A 418 15.39 -16.22 -11.43
C GLY A 418 13.87 -16.28 -11.56
N ASP A 419 13.41 -17.34 -12.21
CA ASP A 419 12.01 -17.60 -12.54
C ASP A 419 11.21 -18.27 -11.39
N GLY A 420 11.85 -18.49 -10.24
CA GLY A 420 11.27 -19.19 -9.10
C GLY A 420 11.49 -20.70 -9.09
N SER A 421 12.29 -21.25 -10.02
CA SER A 421 12.68 -22.67 -10.00
C SER A 421 13.58 -23.04 -8.82
N ASP A 422 14.34 -22.08 -8.30
CA ASP A 422 15.32 -22.22 -7.21
C ASP A 422 15.16 -21.05 -6.22
N GLY A 423 13.99 -20.96 -5.58
CA GLY A 423 13.64 -19.91 -4.63
C GLY A 423 12.43 -19.08 -5.04
N TYR A 424 12.45 -17.78 -4.72
CA TYR A 424 11.37 -16.87 -5.07
C TYR A 424 11.63 -16.24 -6.44
N LYS A 425 10.59 -16.23 -7.28
CA LYS A 425 10.62 -15.55 -8.57
C LYS A 425 11.00 -14.07 -8.41
N ALA A 426 11.75 -13.53 -9.34
CA ALA A 426 12.19 -12.13 -9.33
C ALA A 426 11.09 -11.14 -9.76
N ASP A 427 9.86 -11.29 -9.24
CA ASP A 427 8.70 -10.44 -9.54
C ASP A 427 7.84 -10.18 -8.29
N TYR A 428 6.74 -9.43 -8.44
CA TYR A 428 5.85 -9.11 -7.31
C TYR A 428 5.22 -10.36 -6.63
N THR A 429 5.10 -11.48 -7.35
CA THR A 429 4.56 -12.73 -6.76
C THR A 429 5.60 -13.38 -5.85
N GLY A 430 6.87 -13.38 -6.25
CA GLY A 430 7.98 -13.81 -5.40
C GLY A 430 8.20 -12.86 -4.21
N MET A 431 8.06 -11.54 -4.41
CA MET A 431 8.07 -10.56 -3.30
C MET A 431 6.98 -10.87 -2.27
N ALA A 432 5.76 -11.18 -2.70
CA ALA A 432 4.64 -11.51 -1.81
C ALA A 432 4.94 -12.79 -1.02
N LYS A 433 5.47 -13.83 -1.69
CA LYS A 433 5.83 -15.10 -1.04
C LYS A 433 6.99 -14.95 -0.05
N ALA A 434 8.01 -14.16 -0.39
CA ALA A 434 9.14 -13.88 0.50
C ALA A 434 8.69 -13.14 1.76
N TYR A 435 7.87 -12.09 1.61
CA TYR A 435 7.33 -11.36 2.75
C TYR A 435 6.34 -12.20 3.57
N ARG A 436 5.47 -12.99 2.93
CA ARG A 436 4.60 -13.96 3.60
C ARG A 436 5.40 -14.94 4.46
N GLN A 437 6.47 -15.51 3.91
CA GLN A 437 7.31 -16.45 4.65
C GLN A 437 7.93 -15.79 5.88
N HIS A 438 8.46 -14.58 5.73
CA HIS A 438 8.96 -13.79 6.86
C HIS A 438 7.90 -13.61 7.95
N LEU A 439 6.67 -13.23 7.59
CA LEU A 439 5.58 -13.09 8.56
C LEU A 439 5.17 -14.41 9.24
N ILE A 440 5.31 -15.55 8.56
CA ILE A 440 5.08 -16.88 9.13
C ILE A 440 6.20 -17.22 10.11
N ASP A 441 7.46 -16.98 9.73
CA ASP A 441 8.64 -17.25 10.57
C ASP A 441 8.61 -16.42 11.87
N GLU A 442 8.13 -15.16 11.79
CA GLU A 442 7.89 -14.28 12.94
C GLU A 442 6.63 -14.63 13.76
N GLY A 443 5.85 -15.64 13.34
CA GLY A 443 4.62 -16.07 14.02
C GLY A 443 3.53 -15.00 14.04
N ILE A 444 3.51 -14.13 13.03
CA ILE A 444 2.47 -13.14 12.77
C ILE A 444 1.36 -13.77 11.93
N LEU A 445 1.74 -14.52 10.89
CA LEU A 445 0.81 -15.31 10.09
C LEU A 445 0.93 -16.79 10.46
N THR A 446 -0.16 -17.53 10.27
CA THR A 446 -0.19 -18.97 10.48
C THR A 446 -1.11 -19.58 9.44
N GLU A 447 -0.61 -20.59 8.73
CA GLU A 447 -1.41 -21.33 7.75
C GLU A 447 -2.54 -22.09 8.44
N LYS A 448 -3.74 -22.01 7.86
CA LYS A 448 -4.95 -22.66 8.37
C LYS A 448 -5.47 -23.63 7.32
N SER A 449 -5.82 -24.85 7.75
CA SER A 449 -6.58 -25.79 6.94
C SER A 449 -8.07 -25.49 7.02
N VAL A 450 -8.73 -25.52 5.88
CA VAL A 450 -10.18 -25.35 5.71
C VAL A 450 -10.79 -26.72 5.41
N ASP A 451 -11.77 -27.14 6.22
CA ASP A 451 -12.46 -28.43 6.05
C ASP A 451 -13.68 -28.29 5.12
N GLU A 452 -14.17 -27.07 4.94
CA GLU A 452 -15.28 -26.72 4.09
C GLU A 452 -14.97 -26.95 2.61
N LYS A 453 -15.94 -27.51 1.88
CA LYS A 453 -15.82 -27.78 0.44
C LYS A 453 -16.04 -26.55 -0.44
N ASN A 454 -16.70 -25.54 0.10
CA ASN A 454 -17.07 -24.32 -0.60
C ASN A 454 -16.42 -23.12 0.08
N ILE A 455 -16.10 -22.10 -0.70
CA ILE A 455 -15.59 -20.83 -0.15
C ILE A 455 -16.65 -20.19 0.77
N PRO A 456 -16.24 -19.40 1.76
CA PRO A 456 -17.21 -18.68 2.57
C PRO A 456 -17.80 -17.48 1.82
N ILE A 457 -18.96 -17.02 2.27
CA ILE A 457 -19.57 -15.74 1.87
C ILE A 457 -19.90 -14.92 3.12
N ARG A 458 -19.67 -13.59 3.04
CA ARG A 458 -20.02 -12.66 4.11
C ARG A 458 -21.36 -11.99 3.81
N ILE A 459 -22.34 -12.13 4.70
CA ILE A 459 -23.65 -11.49 4.59
C ILE A 459 -23.92 -10.69 5.86
N ASP A 460 -23.71 -9.37 5.82
CA ASP A 460 -23.97 -8.48 6.95
C ASP A 460 -25.38 -7.91 6.89
N PHE A 461 -25.97 -7.64 8.04
CA PHE A 461 -27.32 -7.07 8.15
C PHE A 461 -27.27 -5.72 8.83
N LEU A 462 -27.67 -4.68 8.12
CA LEU A 462 -27.97 -3.40 8.73
C LEU A 462 -29.35 -3.49 9.39
N MET A 463 -29.40 -3.33 10.71
CA MET A 463 -30.61 -3.53 11.50
C MET A 463 -31.36 -2.22 11.73
N SER A 464 -30.68 -1.20 12.27
CA SER A 464 -31.28 0.11 12.49
C SER A 464 -30.26 1.24 12.57
N ASP A 465 -30.74 2.46 12.33
CA ASP A 465 -29.98 3.69 12.57
C ASP A 465 -30.90 4.81 13.11
N SER A 466 -30.39 6.02 13.32
CA SER A 466 -31.14 7.15 13.87
C SER A 466 -31.22 8.34 12.92
N LYS A 467 -32.38 9.01 12.93
CA LYS A 467 -32.62 10.29 12.23
C LYS A 467 -33.08 11.39 13.17
N LYS A 468 -33.02 12.65 12.75
CA LYS A 468 -33.71 13.75 13.45
C LYS A 468 -35.23 13.57 13.32
N GLY A 469 -35.93 13.67 14.45
CA GLY A 469 -37.37 13.87 14.50
C GLY A 469 -37.72 15.30 14.93
N VAL A 470 -39.02 15.63 14.94
CA VAL A 470 -39.51 16.98 15.25
C VAL A 470 -39.17 17.44 16.67
N PHE A 471 -39.16 16.50 17.63
CA PHE A 471 -38.92 16.79 19.06
C PHE A 471 -37.73 16.03 19.66
N SER A 472 -37.33 14.91 19.05
CA SER A 472 -36.23 14.05 19.50
C SER A 472 -35.74 13.18 18.35
N THR A 473 -34.64 12.45 18.55
CA THR A 473 -34.16 11.47 17.59
C THR A 473 -35.12 10.30 17.46
N GLN A 474 -35.23 9.75 16.25
CA GLN A 474 -36.09 8.61 15.94
C GLN A 474 -35.24 7.48 15.37
N GLU A 475 -35.46 6.28 15.89
CA GLU A 475 -34.83 5.07 15.37
C GLU A 475 -35.56 4.60 14.11
N VAL A 476 -34.78 4.20 13.11
CA VAL A 476 -35.22 3.69 11.82
C VAL A 476 -34.81 2.23 11.74
N GLU A 477 -35.76 1.34 12.01
CA GLU A 477 -35.59 -0.11 11.90
C GLU A 477 -35.79 -0.56 10.45
N VAL A 478 -34.76 -1.18 9.87
CA VAL A 478 -34.79 -1.74 8.50
C VAL A 478 -34.69 -3.26 8.48
N THR A 479 -34.18 -3.90 9.54
CA THR A 479 -34.10 -5.36 9.67
C THR A 479 -34.23 -5.78 11.14
N SER A 480 -35.10 -6.75 11.42
CA SER A 480 -35.24 -7.38 12.74
C SER A 480 -34.47 -8.70 12.85
N ALA A 481 -34.27 -9.22 14.07
CA ALA A 481 -33.69 -10.55 14.27
C ALA A 481 -34.50 -11.68 13.60
N SER A 482 -35.82 -11.52 13.48
CA SER A 482 -36.66 -12.47 12.74
C SER A 482 -36.43 -12.40 11.24
N ASP A 483 -36.16 -11.21 10.70
CA ASP A 483 -35.88 -11.05 9.28
C ASP A 483 -34.53 -11.67 8.92
N VAL A 484 -33.50 -11.47 9.74
CA VAL A 484 -32.20 -12.15 9.60
C VAL A 484 -32.39 -13.67 9.54
N LYS A 485 -33.22 -14.23 10.44
CA LYS A 485 -33.55 -15.66 10.41
C LYS A 485 -34.21 -16.08 9.10
N ASN A 486 -35.15 -15.28 8.59
CA ASN A 486 -35.87 -15.60 7.36
C ASN A 486 -34.93 -15.57 6.14
N ILE A 487 -34.09 -14.54 6.03
CA ILE A 487 -33.13 -14.36 4.94
C ILE A 487 -32.08 -15.47 4.95
N LEU A 488 -31.46 -15.76 6.09
CA LEU A 488 -30.46 -16.84 6.19
C LEU A 488 -31.05 -18.22 5.89
N ASN A 489 -32.30 -18.48 6.30
CA ASN A 489 -32.97 -19.72 5.92
C ASN A 489 -33.31 -19.78 4.43
N GLN A 490 -33.54 -18.64 3.79
CA GLN A 490 -33.78 -18.58 2.35
C GLN A 490 -32.48 -18.85 1.58
N LEU A 491 -31.39 -18.16 1.91
CA LEU A 491 -30.06 -18.41 1.32
C LEU A 491 -29.60 -19.86 1.48
N ASN A 492 -29.86 -20.48 2.64
CA ASN A 492 -29.56 -21.88 2.86
C ASN A 492 -30.39 -22.83 1.95
N LYS A 493 -31.65 -22.49 1.66
CA LYS A 493 -32.47 -23.25 0.68
C LYS A 493 -31.96 -23.09 -0.74
N ASP A 494 -31.36 -21.95 -1.06
CA ASP A 494 -30.75 -21.68 -2.35
C ASP A 494 -29.38 -22.38 -2.53
N GLY A 495 -28.90 -23.07 -1.48
CA GLY A 495 -27.66 -23.87 -1.51
C GLY A 495 -26.43 -23.14 -0.98
N ILE A 496 -26.59 -21.95 -0.39
CA ILE A 496 -25.50 -21.19 0.23
C ILE A 496 -25.40 -21.56 1.71
N GLU A 497 -24.39 -22.36 2.06
CA GLU A 497 -24.26 -22.95 3.40
C GLU A 497 -23.13 -22.34 4.24
N ASN A 498 -21.99 -22.01 3.63
CA ASN A 498 -20.82 -21.46 4.32
C ASN A 498 -20.94 -19.93 4.49
N ILE A 499 -21.81 -19.50 5.41
CA ILE A 499 -22.14 -18.08 5.63
C ILE A 499 -21.54 -17.58 6.95
N ASN A 500 -20.91 -16.41 6.89
CA ASN A 500 -20.53 -15.62 8.05
C ASN A 500 -21.26 -14.27 8.02
N THR A 501 -21.72 -13.79 9.17
CA THR A 501 -22.62 -12.63 9.26
C THR A 501 -22.22 -11.68 10.37
N GLY A 502 -22.37 -10.37 10.15
CA GLY A 502 -22.32 -9.32 11.16
C GLY A 502 -23.64 -8.56 11.26
N LEU A 503 -24.02 -8.23 12.49
CA LEU A 503 -25.20 -7.42 12.79
C LEU A 503 -24.76 -5.98 13.06
N ILE A 504 -25.15 -5.04 12.20
CA ILE A 504 -24.81 -3.61 12.27
C ILE A 504 -26.02 -2.85 12.84
N GLY A 505 -25.80 -1.91 13.76
CA GLY A 505 -26.89 -1.11 14.34
C GLY A 505 -27.93 -1.89 15.15
N TRP A 506 -27.53 -2.99 15.81
CA TRP A 506 -28.40 -3.83 16.65
C TRP A 506 -28.74 -3.20 18.02
N GLN A 507 -27.96 -2.21 18.44
CA GLN A 507 -28.13 -1.51 19.72
C GLN A 507 -29.21 -0.44 19.64
N ARG A 508 -29.75 -0.03 20.79
CA ARG A 508 -30.62 1.14 20.92
C ARG A 508 -29.88 2.40 20.47
N GLY A 509 -30.52 3.17 19.60
CA GLY A 509 -29.91 4.31 18.92
C GLY A 509 -29.29 3.95 17.57
N GLY A 510 -29.33 2.67 17.18
CA GLY A 510 -28.75 2.15 15.96
C GLY A 510 -27.23 2.37 15.89
N GLU A 511 -26.69 2.36 14.67
CA GLU A 511 -25.24 2.47 14.47
C GLU A 511 -24.65 3.80 14.97
N THR A 512 -25.38 4.91 14.76
CA THR A 512 -24.86 6.28 14.90
C THR A 512 -24.90 6.85 16.31
N LEU A 513 -25.85 6.45 17.15
CA LEU A 513 -26.04 7.08 18.47
C LEU A 513 -25.74 6.16 19.64
N SER A 514 -25.48 4.88 19.39
CA SER A 514 -25.15 3.96 20.48
C SER A 514 -23.69 4.11 20.92
N LYS A 515 -23.49 4.05 22.23
CA LYS A 515 -22.14 3.93 22.79
C LYS A 515 -21.52 2.60 22.33
N PRO A 516 -20.24 2.54 21.93
CA PRO A 516 -19.64 1.32 21.36
C PRO A 516 -19.81 0.05 22.20
N ASN A 517 -19.66 0.13 23.52
CA ASN A 517 -19.84 -1.00 24.43
C ASN A 517 -21.28 -1.16 24.99
N SER A 518 -22.28 -0.49 24.42
CA SER A 518 -23.67 -0.59 24.90
C SER A 518 -24.21 -2.00 24.70
N THR A 519 -24.87 -2.55 25.71
CA THR A 519 -25.53 -3.87 25.62
C THR A 519 -27.05 -3.75 25.60
N LYS A 520 -27.55 -2.52 25.39
CA LYS A 520 -28.98 -2.24 25.23
C LYS A 520 -29.39 -2.52 23.80
N PHE A 521 -30.01 -3.67 23.59
CA PHE A 521 -30.65 -4.02 22.31
C PHE A 521 -31.76 -3.02 21.96
N SER A 522 -31.87 -2.67 20.67
CA SER A 522 -33.02 -1.91 20.21
C SER A 522 -34.29 -2.76 20.29
N SER A 523 -35.35 -2.23 20.90
CA SER A 523 -36.61 -2.95 21.01
C SER A 523 -37.36 -3.07 19.68
N SER A 524 -36.99 -2.28 18.67
CA SER A 524 -37.57 -2.36 17.33
C SER A 524 -36.96 -3.53 16.55
N VAL A 525 -35.65 -3.76 16.69
CA VAL A 525 -34.95 -4.86 16.00
C VAL A 525 -35.10 -6.23 16.70
N GLY A 526 -35.20 -6.25 18.03
CA GLY A 526 -35.40 -7.47 18.81
C GLY A 526 -34.84 -7.44 20.24
N LYS A 527 -35.21 -8.42 21.06
CA LYS A 527 -34.74 -8.57 22.45
C LYS A 527 -33.53 -9.49 22.54
N LYS A 528 -32.70 -9.35 23.60
CA LYS A 528 -31.51 -10.20 23.85
C LYS A 528 -31.76 -11.71 23.65
N ASN A 529 -32.90 -12.23 24.11
CA ASN A 529 -33.24 -13.66 23.98
C ASN A 529 -33.53 -14.09 22.54
N GLU A 530 -34.03 -13.19 21.69
CA GLU A 530 -34.26 -13.46 20.27
C GLU A 530 -32.92 -13.56 19.53
N PHE A 531 -31.98 -12.64 19.79
CA PHE A 531 -30.61 -12.74 19.29
C PHE A 531 -29.90 -14.01 19.76
N LYS A 532 -30.01 -14.34 21.05
CA LYS A 532 -29.46 -15.60 21.59
C LYS A 532 -30.01 -16.83 20.85
N SER A 533 -31.32 -16.83 20.59
CA SER A 533 -31.98 -17.95 19.89
C SER A 533 -31.55 -18.02 18.43
N LEU A 534 -31.48 -16.87 17.74
CA LEU A 534 -30.98 -16.74 16.37
C LEU A 534 -29.56 -17.31 16.25
N MET A 535 -28.63 -16.81 17.06
CA MET A 535 -27.22 -17.22 17.05
C MET A 535 -27.07 -18.71 17.36
N SER A 536 -27.80 -19.22 18.37
CA SER A 536 -27.76 -20.65 18.73
C SER A 536 -28.37 -21.58 17.67
N GLU A 537 -29.37 -21.10 16.92
CA GLU A 537 -29.99 -21.86 15.83
C GLU A 537 -29.04 -22.00 14.64
N PHE A 538 -28.40 -20.90 14.23
CA PHE A 538 -27.52 -20.86 13.06
C PHE A 538 -26.13 -21.42 13.32
N ALA A 539 -25.60 -21.32 14.55
CA ALA A 539 -24.36 -21.99 14.93
C ALA A 539 -24.42 -23.51 14.70
N LYS A 540 -25.59 -24.15 14.90
CA LYS A 540 -25.81 -25.59 14.64
C LYS A 540 -25.80 -25.93 13.15
N LYS A 541 -25.98 -24.93 12.28
CA LYS A 541 -25.91 -25.05 10.82
C LYS A 541 -24.54 -24.64 10.26
N GLY A 542 -23.56 -24.35 11.12
CA GLY A 542 -22.25 -23.85 10.69
C GLY A 542 -22.24 -22.38 10.27
N ILE A 543 -23.32 -21.63 10.52
CA ILE A 543 -23.42 -20.20 10.19
C ILE A 543 -23.07 -19.38 11.42
N ASP A 544 -22.04 -18.56 11.30
CA ASP A 544 -21.54 -17.71 12.37
C ASP A 544 -22.13 -16.29 12.28
N ILE A 545 -22.62 -15.77 13.41
CA ILE A 545 -23.29 -14.46 13.49
C ILE A 545 -22.61 -13.64 14.58
N SER A 546 -21.95 -12.55 14.19
CA SER A 546 -21.23 -11.64 15.08
C SER A 546 -22.04 -10.38 15.39
N PHE A 547 -21.77 -9.80 16.56
CA PHE A 547 -22.08 -8.39 16.78
C PHE A 547 -21.03 -7.54 16.08
N SER A 548 -21.46 -6.61 15.22
CA SER A 548 -20.59 -5.66 14.53
C SER A 548 -20.66 -4.29 15.19
N ARG A 549 -19.49 -3.68 15.44
CA ARG A 549 -19.37 -2.34 16.03
C ARG A 549 -18.13 -1.61 15.54
N GLU A 550 -18.31 -0.31 15.32
CA GLU A 550 -17.24 0.69 15.25
C GLU A 550 -16.87 1.19 16.65
N PHE A 551 -15.57 1.18 16.98
CA PHE A 551 -15.08 1.47 18.34
C PHE A 551 -14.19 2.72 18.48
N SER A 552 -13.78 3.34 17.38
CA SER A 552 -12.86 4.48 17.37
C SER A 552 -13.58 5.81 17.13
N SER A 553 -14.54 5.88 16.21
CA SER A 553 -15.31 7.11 15.95
C SER A 553 -16.41 7.34 16.99
N ILE A 554 -16.52 8.58 17.49
CA ILE A 554 -17.50 8.96 18.53
C ILE A 554 -18.16 10.31 18.22
N ASN A 555 -19.32 10.56 18.82
CA ASN A 555 -19.96 11.88 18.85
C ASN A 555 -20.49 12.21 20.25
N GLU A 556 -20.80 13.48 20.52
CA GLU A 556 -21.25 13.95 21.84
C GLU A 556 -22.57 13.33 22.32
N THR A 557 -23.36 12.75 21.42
CA THR A 557 -24.59 12.03 21.79
C THR A 557 -24.29 10.60 22.26
N MET A 558 -23.23 9.97 21.76
CA MET A 558 -22.81 8.62 22.18
C MET A 558 -22.14 8.63 23.56
N VAL A 559 -21.26 9.60 23.82
CA VAL A 559 -20.36 9.61 24.99
C VAL A 559 -20.11 11.03 25.51
N ASN A 560 -19.73 11.12 26.79
CA ASN A 560 -19.11 12.35 27.31
C ASN A 560 -17.66 12.42 26.81
N TYR A 561 -17.32 13.48 26.07
CA TYR A 561 -15.99 13.67 25.49
C TYR A 561 -14.88 13.81 26.54
N TYR A 562 -15.18 14.38 27.71
CA TYR A 562 -14.18 14.56 28.74
C TYR A 562 -13.65 13.22 29.24
N GLY A 563 -12.35 12.97 28.99
CA GLY A 563 -11.69 11.71 29.33
C GLY A 563 -12.02 10.54 28.39
N THR A 564 -12.77 10.78 27.32
CA THR A 564 -13.12 9.76 26.31
C THR A 564 -12.58 10.11 24.92
N ALA A 565 -12.63 11.38 24.53
CA ALA A 565 -12.16 11.84 23.23
C ALA A 565 -10.63 12.00 23.20
N ALA A 566 -10.03 11.54 22.11
CA ALA A 566 -8.64 11.75 21.77
C ALA A 566 -8.37 13.23 21.48
N LYS A 567 -7.10 13.58 21.61
CA LYS A 567 -6.63 14.95 21.58
C LYS A 567 -5.37 15.02 20.76
N HIS A 568 -5.33 16.06 19.94
CA HIS A 568 -4.21 16.45 19.12
C HIS A 568 -3.04 16.94 19.97
N ILE A 569 -1.82 16.93 19.40
CA ILE A 569 -0.59 17.39 20.06
C ILE A 569 -0.68 18.84 20.57
N ASN A 570 -1.49 19.69 19.91
CA ASN A 570 -1.79 21.05 20.38
C ASN A 570 -2.81 21.14 21.53
N SER A 571 -3.19 20.00 22.13
CA SER A 571 -4.15 19.83 23.25
C SER A 571 -5.64 20.01 22.94
N GLN A 572 -6.02 20.28 21.68
CA GLN A 572 -7.42 20.33 21.24
C GLN A 572 -7.99 18.92 21.07
N TYR A 573 -9.32 18.76 21.23
CA TYR A 573 -9.99 17.51 20.87
C TYR A 573 -10.02 17.36 19.36
N LEU A 574 -9.81 16.13 18.88
CA LEU A 574 -9.92 15.85 17.46
C LEU A 574 -11.36 16.01 16.97
N SER A 575 -11.52 16.66 15.82
CA SER A 575 -12.82 16.90 15.19
C SER A 575 -12.82 16.48 13.73
N VAL A 576 -13.89 15.83 13.29
CA VAL A 576 -14.14 15.43 11.91
C VAL A 576 -15.54 15.91 11.54
N ASP A 577 -15.61 16.95 10.71
CA ASP A 577 -16.88 17.42 10.16
C ASP A 577 -17.26 16.57 8.94
N LYS A 578 -18.46 16.00 8.98
CA LYS A 578 -19.06 15.19 7.90
C LYS A 578 -20.27 15.86 7.26
N SER A 579 -20.49 17.16 7.48
CA SER A 579 -21.69 17.87 7.04
C SER A 579 -21.85 17.96 5.52
N GLU A 580 -20.75 17.91 4.76
CA GLU A 580 -20.77 17.95 3.29
C GLU A 580 -21.19 16.61 2.66
N VAL A 581 -20.82 15.49 3.29
CA VAL A 581 -21.13 14.14 2.78
C VAL A 581 -22.41 13.55 3.37
N LEU A 582 -22.85 14.03 4.55
CA LEU A 582 -24.06 13.52 5.20
C LEU A 582 -25.33 14.31 4.86
N PRO A 583 -26.50 13.65 4.78
CA PRO A 583 -27.78 14.33 4.58
C PRO A 583 -28.08 15.38 5.67
N LYS A 584 -28.74 16.50 5.31
CA LYS A 584 -29.06 17.59 6.26
C LYS A 584 -29.83 17.16 7.53
N ASN A 585 -30.60 16.07 7.45
CA ASN A 585 -31.48 15.61 8.52
C ASN A 585 -30.87 14.54 9.44
N VAL A 586 -29.58 14.22 9.30
CA VAL A 586 -28.89 13.32 10.23
C VAL A 586 -28.81 13.92 11.64
N PRO A 587 -28.80 13.09 12.70
CA PRO A 587 -28.77 13.58 14.09
C PRO A 587 -27.47 14.30 14.44
N VAL A 588 -26.34 13.89 13.86
CA VAL A 588 -24.99 14.40 14.13
C VAL A 588 -24.16 14.43 12.84
N THR A 589 -23.34 15.47 12.69
CA THR A 589 -22.38 15.63 11.58
C THR A 589 -20.93 15.80 12.08
N GLU A 590 -20.76 16.22 13.33
CA GLU A 590 -19.46 16.38 13.97
C GLU A 590 -19.08 15.12 14.75
N TYR A 591 -17.92 14.56 14.43
CA TYR A 591 -17.36 13.38 15.07
C TYR A 591 -16.01 13.70 15.69
N GLY A 592 -15.60 12.89 16.66
CA GLY A 592 -14.23 12.83 17.15
C GLY A 592 -13.75 11.39 17.14
N TYR A 593 -12.55 11.19 17.69
CA TYR A 593 -11.98 9.86 17.93
C TYR A 593 -11.95 9.58 19.42
N ALA A 594 -12.19 8.34 19.82
CA ALA A 594 -12.00 7.89 21.18
C ALA A 594 -10.51 7.72 21.51
N THR A 595 -10.15 7.87 22.78
CA THR A 595 -8.79 7.52 23.21
C THR A 595 -8.53 6.03 23.00
N PRO A 596 -7.31 5.61 22.64
CA PRO A 596 -6.96 4.20 22.44
C PRO A 596 -7.34 3.30 23.62
N ALA A 597 -7.12 3.77 24.84
CA ALA A 597 -7.48 3.04 26.06
C ALA A 597 -9.00 2.80 26.20
N LYS A 598 -9.83 3.75 25.75
CA LYS A 598 -11.29 3.60 25.75
C LYS A 598 -11.77 2.65 24.68
N THR A 599 -11.20 2.74 23.48
CA THR A 599 -11.46 1.80 22.38
C THR A 599 -11.15 0.36 22.81
N ALA A 600 -9.95 0.11 23.35
CA ALA A 600 -9.56 -1.20 23.88
C ALA A 600 -10.49 -1.67 25.01
N GLN A 601 -10.82 -0.79 25.97
CA GLN A 601 -11.76 -1.09 27.05
C GLN A 601 -13.14 -1.49 26.50
N TRP A 602 -13.69 -0.74 25.54
CA TRP A 602 -15.01 -1.00 25.00
C TRP A 602 -15.12 -2.33 24.25
N ILE A 603 -14.06 -2.72 23.53
CA ILE A 603 -13.97 -4.05 22.90
C ILE A 603 -14.10 -5.13 23.98
N THR A 604 -13.33 -5.03 25.06
CA THR A 604 -13.34 -6.04 26.13
C THR A 604 -14.64 -6.05 26.93
N ASP A 605 -15.20 -4.88 27.25
CA ASP A 605 -16.46 -4.76 28.00
C ASP A 605 -17.62 -5.38 27.22
N LEU A 606 -17.72 -5.07 25.91
CA LEU A 606 -18.78 -5.61 25.05
C LEU A 606 -18.70 -7.14 25.00
N TYR A 607 -17.47 -7.66 24.87
CA TYR A 607 -17.22 -9.09 24.89
C TYR A 607 -17.59 -9.75 26.23
N GLU A 608 -17.22 -9.16 27.36
CA GLU A 608 -17.54 -9.71 28.68
C GLU A 608 -19.06 -9.86 28.91
N ASP A 609 -19.86 -8.95 28.35
CA ASP A 609 -21.32 -8.98 28.50
C ASP A 609 -22.05 -9.88 27.49
N LEU A 610 -21.46 -10.11 26.30
CA LEU A 610 -22.11 -10.75 25.15
C LEU A 610 -21.38 -11.95 24.56
N GLY A 611 -20.18 -12.28 25.03
CA GLY A 611 -19.34 -13.38 24.52
C GLY A 611 -20.02 -14.74 24.58
N ASP A 612 -20.90 -14.97 25.54
CA ASP A 612 -21.71 -16.19 25.64
C ASP A 612 -22.80 -16.31 24.56
N LEU A 613 -23.11 -15.23 23.83
CA LEU A 613 -24.15 -15.22 22.81
C LEU A 613 -23.61 -15.48 21.41
N SER A 614 -22.37 -15.09 21.13
CA SER A 614 -21.78 -15.19 19.80
C SER A 614 -20.37 -15.78 19.86
N GLY A 615 -20.09 -16.69 18.93
CA GLY A 615 -18.77 -17.25 18.72
C GLY A 615 -17.77 -16.29 18.06
N SER A 616 -18.23 -15.11 17.61
CA SER A 616 -17.37 -14.13 16.94
C SER A 616 -17.79 -12.67 17.15
N PHE A 617 -16.84 -11.75 17.02
CA PHE A 617 -17.10 -10.31 17.07
C PHE A 617 -16.52 -9.61 15.84
N THR A 618 -17.27 -8.66 15.28
CA THR A 618 -16.78 -7.79 14.20
C THR A 618 -16.36 -6.46 14.78
N ILE A 619 -15.11 -6.09 14.54
CA ILE A 619 -14.46 -4.89 15.07
C ILE A 619 -14.05 -4.03 13.89
N ASP A 620 -14.57 -2.81 13.87
CA ASP A 620 -14.14 -1.72 12.99
C ASP A 620 -13.44 -0.63 13.82
N GLY A 621 -12.67 0.21 13.13
CA GLY A 621 -12.06 1.43 13.65
C GLY A 621 -10.81 1.16 14.45
N ALA A 622 -10.88 0.26 15.43
CA ALA A 622 -9.69 -0.22 16.11
C ALA A 622 -8.80 -1.07 15.18
N SER A 623 -9.37 -1.62 14.11
CA SER A 623 -8.66 -2.43 13.13
C SER A 623 -7.81 -1.62 12.16
N ASN A 624 -8.26 -0.41 11.83
CA ASN A 624 -7.75 0.37 10.69
C ASN A 624 -7.42 1.83 11.03
N ILE A 625 -7.77 2.35 12.21
CA ILE A 625 -7.38 3.68 12.69
C ILE A 625 -6.33 3.53 13.79
N LEU A 626 -5.10 3.95 13.46
CA LEU A 626 -4.01 4.06 14.42
C LEU A 626 -3.83 5.53 14.79
N LEU A 627 -3.96 5.86 16.08
CA LEU A 627 -3.81 7.22 16.56
C LEU A 627 -3.08 7.30 17.90
N SER A 628 -2.36 8.39 18.11
CA SER A 628 -1.82 8.78 19.42
C SER A 628 -2.82 9.65 20.19
N HIS A 629 -2.56 9.91 21.47
CA HIS A 629 -3.43 10.75 22.29
C HIS A 629 -2.62 11.62 23.26
N TYR A 630 -2.87 12.93 23.26
CA TYR A 630 -2.13 13.90 24.07
C TYR A 630 -3.01 14.54 25.17
N LYS A 631 -2.64 14.40 26.45
CA LYS A 631 -3.30 15.15 27.55
C LYS A 631 -2.57 16.42 27.93
N SER A 632 -1.24 16.34 27.91
CA SER A 632 -0.23 17.37 28.13
C SER A 632 1.09 16.84 27.58
N ASP A 633 2.12 17.67 27.43
CA ASP A 633 3.40 17.30 26.77
C ASP A 633 4.04 16.00 27.32
N ASP A 634 3.88 15.73 28.62
CA ASP A 634 4.44 14.55 29.31
C ASP A 634 3.46 13.38 29.49
N ASN A 635 2.19 13.51 29.08
CA ASN A 635 1.16 12.49 29.26
C ASN A 635 0.53 12.15 27.90
N LYS A 636 1.28 11.41 27.10
CA LYS A 636 0.87 10.93 25.77
C LYS A 636 0.77 9.40 25.68
N THR A 637 -0.20 8.93 24.92
CA THR A 637 -0.24 7.55 24.40
C THR A 637 0.32 7.60 22.98
N THR A 638 1.47 6.96 22.72
CA THR A 638 2.05 6.86 21.37
C THR A 638 1.29 5.84 20.53
N VAL A 639 1.50 5.84 19.22
CA VAL A 639 0.94 4.81 18.32
C VAL A 639 1.42 3.40 18.69
N GLN A 640 2.68 3.23 19.12
CA GLN A 640 3.19 1.95 19.64
C GLN A 640 2.40 1.46 20.89
N ASN A 641 2.07 2.38 21.81
CA ASN A 641 1.22 2.05 22.95
C ASN A 641 -0.20 1.67 22.50
N THR A 642 -0.74 2.36 21.49
CA THR A 642 -2.05 2.06 20.88
C THR A 642 -2.08 0.67 20.26
N VAL A 643 -1.06 0.30 19.46
CA VAL A 643 -0.89 -1.04 18.89
C VAL A 643 -0.98 -2.07 20.02
N LYS A 644 -0.21 -1.89 21.10
CA LYS A 644 -0.21 -2.83 22.22
C LYS A 644 -1.58 -2.94 22.91
N LEU A 645 -2.26 -1.82 23.13
CA LEU A 645 -3.60 -1.80 23.72
C LEU A 645 -4.61 -2.59 22.88
N TYR A 646 -4.58 -2.44 21.55
CA TYR A 646 -5.49 -3.13 20.65
C TYR A 646 -5.16 -4.63 20.57
N GLN A 647 -3.88 -4.99 20.44
CA GLN A 647 -3.44 -6.39 20.46
C GLN A 647 -3.85 -7.09 21.77
N ASP A 648 -3.65 -6.44 22.93
CA ASP A 648 -4.00 -7.03 24.22
C ASP A 648 -5.52 -7.18 24.39
N ALA A 649 -6.32 -6.21 23.93
CA ALA A 649 -7.78 -6.29 23.96
C ALA A 649 -8.32 -7.42 23.08
N ILE A 650 -7.84 -7.53 21.84
CA ILE A 650 -8.28 -8.56 20.89
C ILE A 650 -7.77 -9.95 21.31
N SER A 651 -6.52 -10.04 21.79
CA SER A 651 -5.99 -11.29 22.35
C SER A 651 -6.81 -11.77 23.56
N LYS A 652 -7.26 -10.86 24.42
CA LYS A 652 -8.09 -11.20 25.59
C LYS A 652 -9.40 -11.88 25.18
N ILE A 653 -10.07 -11.39 24.14
CA ILE A 653 -11.33 -11.98 23.69
C ILE A 653 -11.10 -13.32 22.97
N GLN A 654 -10.01 -13.47 22.21
CA GLN A 654 -9.68 -14.72 21.52
C GLN A 654 -9.28 -15.88 22.45
N LYS A 655 -8.73 -15.60 23.65
CA LYS A 655 -8.33 -16.64 24.62
C LYS A 655 -9.45 -17.61 25.02
N ASN A 656 -10.70 -17.20 24.85
CA ASN A 656 -11.87 -18.00 25.16
C ASN A 656 -12.46 -18.71 23.92
N GLY A 657 -11.72 -18.75 22.80
CA GLY A 657 -12.14 -19.39 21.54
C GLY A 657 -13.02 -18.53 20.64
N THR A 658 -13.17 -17.24 20.93
CA THR A 658 -13.96 -16.30 20.12
C THR A 658 -13.19 -15.87 18.88
N LYS A 659 -13.80 -16.00 17.70
CA LYS A 659 -13.23 -15.54 16.43
C LYS A 659 -13.38 -14.02 16.27
N THR A 660 -12.48 -13.41 15.52
CA THR A 660 -12.46 -11.96 15.30
C THR A 660 -12.50 -11.63 13.80
N ASN A 661 -13.48 -10.80 13.43
CA ASN A 661 -13.63 -10.30 12.08
C ASN A 661 -13.21 -8.82 12.08
N LEU A 662 -12.12 -8.48 11.42
CA LEU A 662 -11.58 -7.13 11.45
C LEU A 662 -11.82 -6.44 10.10
N VAL A 663 -12.26 -5.20 10.11
CA VAL A 663 -12.47 -4.40 8.90
C VAL A 663 -11.16 -3.77 8.46
N ASN A 664 -10.68 -4.15 7.28
CA ASN A 664 -9.44 -3.69 6.66
C ASN A 664 -8.24 -3.59 7.64
N PRO A 665 -7.90 -4.66 8.40
CA PRO A 665 -6.94 -4.57 9.49
C PRO A 665 -5.53 -4.25 9.02
N ASN A 666 -4.87 -3.36 9.75
CA ASN A 666 -3.44 -3.11 9.67
C ASN A 666 -2.62 -4.34 10.14
N LYS A 667 -1.42 -4.54 9.58
CA LYS A 667 -0.56 -5.73 9.80
C LYS A 667 -0.31 -6.06 11.26
N TYR A 668 -0.21 -5.05 12.14
CA TYR A 668 -0.02 -5.28 13.58
C TYR A 668 -1.17 -6.07 14.25
N LEU A 669 -2.32 -6.26 13.58
CA LEU A 669 -3.44 -7.08 14.06
C LEU A 669 -3.62 -8.41 13.32
N TRP A 670 -2.88 -8.70 12.26
CA TRP A 670 -3.11 -9.89 11.43
C TRP A 670 -3.01 -11.22 12.20
N LYS A 671 -2.14 -11.29 13.21
CA LYS A 671 -2.05 -12.42 14.15
C LYS A 671 -3.37 -12.72 14.85
N TYR A 672 -4.19 -11.71 15.05
CA TYR A 672 -5.48 -11.76 15.74
C TYR A 672 -6.65 -11.65 14.77
N THR A 673 -6.44 -11.85 13.46
CA THR A 673 -7.49 -11.79 12.45
C THR A 673 -7.88 -13.20 12.02
N ASP A 674 -9.14 -13.58 12.26
CA ASP A 674 -9.70 -14.78 11.65
C ASP A 674 -10.32 -14.49 10.28
N ARG A 675 -10.94 -13.32 10.14
CA ARG A 675 -11.60 -12.85 8.92
C ARG A 675 -11.21 -11.40 8.61
N TYR A 676 -10.55 -11.20 7.47
CA TYR A 676 -10.25 -9.89 6.90
C TYR A 676 -11.46 -9.41 6.09
N LEU A 677 -12.17 -8.42 6.61
CA LEU A 677 -13.35 -7.86 5.95
C LEU A 677 -12.96 -6.66 5.06
N GLN A 678 -13.69 -6.48 3.96
CA GLN A 678 -13.53 -5.36 3.04
C GLN A 678 -12.10 -5.18 2.52
N SER A 679 -11.49 -6.28 2.09
CA SER A 679 -10.18 -6.26 1.44
C SER A 679 -10.18 -5.34 0.22
N PRO A 680 -9.21 -4.43 0.06
CA PRO A 680 -9.10 -3.63 -1.15
C PRO A 680 -8.81 -4.52 -2.37
N VAL A 681 -9.43 -4.18 -3.51
CA VAL A 681 -9.29 -4.89 -4.80
C VAL A 681 -8.78 -3.99 -5.93
N GLY A 682 -8.32 -2.79 -5.56
CA GLY A 682 -7.80 -1.76 -6.46
C GLY A 682 -6.90 -0.79 -5.69
N THR A 683 -6.24 0.11 -6.40
CA THR A 683 -5.34 1.14 -5.85
C THR A 683 -6.06 2.49 -5.71
N SER A 684 -5.32 3.53 -5.32
CA SER A 684 -5.74 4.93 -5.32
C SER A 684 -5.84 5.54 -6.73
N GLN A 685 -5.33 4.82 -7.74
CA GLN A 685 -5.37 5.19 -9.17
C GLN A 685 -4.61 6.48 -9.48
N TYR A 686 -3.42 6.67 -8.88
CA TYR A 686 -2.52 7.73 -9.34
C TYR A 686 -2.20 7.51 -10.83
N VAL A 687 -2.04 8.60 -11.60
CA VAL A 687 -1.91 8.53 -13.07
C VAL A 687 -0.72 7.69 -13.53
N TYR A 688 0.33 7.61 -12.72
CA TYR A 688 1.54 6.83 -12.98
C TYR A 688 1.51 5.40 -12.40
N GLU A 689 0.46 5.02 -11.67
CA GLU A 689 0.23 3.61 -11.34
C GLU A 689 -0.19 2.90 -12.61
N THR A 690 0.67 2.02 -13.10
CA THR A 690 0.49 1.38 -14.40
C THR A 690 -0.32 0.11 -14.31
N ASP A 691 -0.29 -0.56 -13.15
CA ASP A 691 -0.92 -1.86 -12.93
C ASP A 691 -1.48 -1.99 -11.51
N THR A 692 -2.62 -2.68 -11.37
CA THR A 692 -3.13 -3.17 -10.07
C THR A 692 -2.83 -4.65 -9.94
N VAL A 693 -2.34 -5.11 -8.78
CA VAL A 693 -2.01 -6.52 -8.49
C VAL A 693 -2.60 -6.99 -7.15
N PRO A 694 -2.83 -8.31 -6.94
CA PRO A 694 -3.34 -8.88 -5.70
C PRO A 694 -2.25 -9.12 -4.63
N PHE A 695 -1.31 -8.18 -4.45
CA PHE A 695 -0.16 -8.39 -3.56
C PHE A 695 -0.58 -8.68 -2.12
N LEU A 696 -1.52 -7.90 -1.55
CA LEU A 696 -2.10 -8.15 -0.23
C LEU A 696 -2.70 -9.55 -0.10
N GLN A 697 -3.49 -9.96 -1.09
CA GLN A 697 -4.18 -11.25 -1.06
C GLN A 697 -3.21 -12.42 -1.16
N MET A 698 -2.15 -12.30 -1.96
CA MET A 698 -1.09 -13.30 -2.03
C MET A 698 -0.34 -13.44 -0.70
N VAL A 699 -0.07 -12.32 0.00
CA VAL A 699 0.55 -12.36 1.33
C VAL A 699 -0.34 -13.07 2.35
N LEU A 700 -1.65 -12.82 2.32
CA LEU A 700 -2.61 -13.39 3.28
C LEU A 700 -3.08 -14.81 2.94
N ASN A 701 -2.79 -15.32 1.74
CA ASN A 701 -3.35 -16.56 1.22
C ASN A 701 -3.12 -17.75 2.18
N GLY A 702 -4.22 -18.44 2.50
CA GLY A 702 -4.22 -19.63 3.36
C GLY A 702 -4.06 -19.35 4.86
N THR A 703 -4.03 -18.09 5.31
CA THR A 703 -3.82 -17.74 6.73
C THR A 703 -5.07 -17.24 7.45
N MET A 704 -6.01 -16.67 6.68
CA MET A 704 -7.29 -16.15 7.15
C MET A 704 -8.32 -16.13 6.02
N GLU A 705 -9.61 -16.00 6.36
CA GLU A 705 -10.63 -15.75 5.35
C GLU A 705 -10.56 -14.29 4.91
N VAL A 706 -10.51 -14.03 3.60
CA VAL A 706 -10.41 -12.67 3.03
C VAL A 706 -11.65 -12.37 2.21
N TYR A 707 -12.37 -11.32 2.58
CA TYR A 707 -13.63 -10.93 1.94
C TYR A 707 -13.47 -9.66 1.12
N ALA A 708 -14.06 -9.67 -0.07
CA ALA A 708 -14.16 -8.52 -0.96
C ALA A 708 -14.90 -7.34 -0.30
N PRO A 709 -14.81 -6.12 -0.86
CA PRO A 709 -15.72 -5.04 -0.54
C PRO A 709 -17.17 -5.46 -0.86
N TYR A 710 -18.14 -4.79 -0.24
CA TYR A 710 -19.55 -5.13 -0.46
C TYR A 710 -19.93 -5.00 -1.93
N ALA A 711 -20.41 -6.10 -2.51
CA ALA A 711 -20.89 -6.15 -3.89
C ALA A 711 -22.02 -5.15 -4.15
N ASN A 712 -22.79 -4.77 -3.12
CA ASN A 712 -23.83 -3.76 -3.17
C ASN A 712 -23.40 -2.44 -3.83
N PHE A 713 -22.14 -2.04 -3.68
CA PHE A 713 -21.63 -0.71 -4.04
C PHE A 713 -20.74 -0.74 -5.27
N SER A 714 -21.26 -1.31 -6.36
CA SER A 714 -20.62 -1.38 -7.69
C SER A 714 -19.49 -2.40 -7.83
N PHE A 715 -19.51 -3.48 -7.06
CA PHE A 715 -18.57 -4.61 -7.19
C PHE A 715 -19.33 -5.92 -7.47
N TYR A 716 -20.14 -5.91 -8.54
CA TYR A 716 -21.07 -6.99 -8.90
C TYR A 716 -21.12 -7.31 -10.40
N ALA A 717 -20.39 -6.57 -11.24
CA ALA A 717 -20.31 -6.85 -12.68
C ALA A 717 -19.55 -8.17 -12.94
N GLN A 718 -19.67 -8.71 -14.15
CA GLN A 718 -18.93 -9.91 -14.55
C GLN A 718 -17.43 -9.78 -14.28
N THR A 719 -16.84 -8.64 -14.63
CA THR A 719 -15.43 -8.33 -14.38
C THR A 719 -15.07 -8.29 -12.90
N ASP A 720 -16.00 -7.90 -12.02
CA ASP A 720 -15.79 -7.86 -10.57
C ASP A 720 -15.81 -9.28 -9.99
N MET A 721 -16.70 -10.15 -10.47
CA MET A 721 -16.70 -11.57 -10.12
C MET A 721 -15.41 -12.26 -10.57
N LEU A 722 -14.95 -11.97 -11.80
CA LEU A 722 -13.64 -12.43 -12.26
C LEU A 722 -12.50 -11.88 -11.40
N ARG A 723 -12.59 -10.64 -10.94
CA ARG A 723 -11.60 -10.04 -10.03
C ARG A 723 -11.58 -10.75 -8.67
N MET A 724 -12.73 -11.16 -8.13
CA MET A 724 -12.78 -11.98 -6.90
C MET A 724 -12.06 -13.32 -7.08
N ILE A 725 -12.23 -13.95 -8.24
CA ILE A 725 -11.55 -15.21 -8.60
C ILE A 725 -10.04 -14.97 -8.78
N ASP A 726 -9.65 -13.94 -9.52
CA ASP A 726 -8.26 -13.54 -9.74
C ASP A 726 -7.55 -13.22 -8.41
N TYR A 727 -8.25 -12.59 -7.47
CA TYR A 727 -7.65 -12.15 -6.20
C TYR A 727 -7.80 -13.20 -5.09
N ASN A 728 -8.45 -14.34 -5.38
CA ASN A 728 -8.75 -15.40 -4.42
C ASN A 728 -9.43 -14.87 -3.14
N ILE A 729 -10.51 -14.12 -3.31
CA ILE A 729 -11.28 -13.52 -2.21
C ILE A 729 -12.75 -13.93 -2.25
N SER A 730 -13.36 -14.00 -1.07
CA SER A 730 -14.76 -14.37 -0.90
C SER A 730 -15.71 -13.20 -1.13
N PRO A 731 -16.89 -13.42 -1.73
CA PRO A 731 -17.88 -12.37 -1.92
C PRO A 731 -18.44 -11.86 -0.58
N SER A 732 -18.87 -10.60 -0.56
CA SER A 732 -19.52 -10.00 0.60
C SER A 732 -20.70 -9.10 0.21
N PHE A 733 -21.71 -9.06 1.08
CA PHE A 733 -22.89 -8.21 0.94
C PHE A 733 -23.28 -7.60 2.28
N VAL A 734 -23.96 -6.46 2.20
CA VAL A 734 -24.72 -5.87 3.31
C VAL A 734 -26.18 -5.76 2.89
N LEU A 735 -27.07 -6.34 3.69
CA LEU A 735 -28.48 -6.53 3.37
C LEU A 735 -29.41 -5.89 4.40
N THR A 736 -30.58 -5.51 3.94
CA THR A 736 -31.72 -5.08 4.75
C THR A 736 -32.98 -5.83 4.34
N GLN A 737 -33.94 -5.98 5.26
CA GLN A 737 -35.26 -6.50 4.89
C GLN A 737 -36.14 -5.43 4.24
N LYS A 738 -36.06 -4.19 4.73
CA LYS A 738 -36.82 -3.05 4.21
C LYS A 738 -35.99 -2.26 3.19
N PRO A 739 -36.63 -1.47 2.31
CA PRO A 739 -35.94 -0.64 1.33
C PRO A 739 -34.96 0.36 1.95
N SER A 740 -33.80 0.56 1.31
CA SER A 740 -32.71 1.45 1.73
C SER A 740 -33.10 2.92 1.81
N TYR A 741 -34.08 3.40 1.02
CA TYR A 741 -34.50 4.81 1.04
C TYR A 741 -34.96 5.29 2.43
N LEU A 742 -35.36 4.38 3.32
CA LEU A 742 -35.71 4.70 4.71
C LEU A 742 -34.51 5.27 5.50
N LEU A 743 -33.29 4.93 5.09
CA LEU A 743 -32.02 5.38 5.69
C LEU A 743 -31.56 6.74 5.16
N GLY A 744 -32.20 7.31 4.13
CA GLY A 744 -31.77 8.56 3.48
C GLY A 744 -31.79 9.82 4.36
N SER A 745 -32.15 9.71 5.64
CA SER A 745 -32.05 10.77 6.65
C SER A 745 -31.27 10.33 7.90
N THR A 746 -30.54 9.24 7.81
CA THR A 746 -29.66 8.68 8.84
C THR A 746 -28.20 8.81 8.38
N THR A 747 -27.23 8.59 9.26
CA THR A 747 -25.80 8.56 8.87
C THR A 747 -25.48 7.31 8.04
N SER A 748 -26.30 6.26 8.13
CA SER A 748 -26.25 5.08 7.26
C SER A 748 -26.82 5.32 5.86
N SER A 749 -26.92 6.57 5.38
CA SER A 749 -27.43 6.90 4.04
C SER A 749 -26.59 6.33 2.90
N ASP A 750 -25.32 6.06 3.16
CA ASP A 750 -24.38 5.49 2.18
C ASP A 750 -24.70 4.02 1.87
N TYR A 751 -25.53 3.37 2.69
CA TYR A 751 -26.14 2.07 2.38
C TYR A 751 -27.35 2.24 1.44
N TYR A 752 -27.12 2.82 0.27
CA TYR A 752 -28.17 3.25 -0.66
C TYR A 752 -28.85 2.11 -1.43
N SER A 753 -28.30 0.89 -1.44
CA SER A 753 -28.87 -0.27 -2.14
C SER A 753 -28.61 -1.59 -1.40
N THR A 754 -29.57 -2.03 -0.59
CA THR A 754 -29.37 -3.15 0.36
C THR A 754 -30.57 -4.09 0.53
N GLU A 755 -31.73 -3.83 -0.07
CA GLU A 755 -32.94 -4.63 0.16
C GLU A 755 -32.77 -6.08 -0.36
N PHE A 756 -32.87 -7.09 0.51
CA PHE A 756 -32.64 -8.49 0.17
C PHE A 756 -33.48 -8.98 -1.02
N GLY A 757 -34.76 -8.57 -1.10
CA GLY A 757 -35.64 -8.97 -2.21
C GLY A 757 -35.15 -8.51 -3.60
N GLN A 758 -34.25 -7.53 -3.65
CA GLN A 758 -33.62 -7.06 -4.89
C GLN A 758 -32.24 -7.72 -5.14
N TYR A 759 -31.65 -8.33 -4.11
CA TYR A 759 -30.29 -8.88 -4.13
C TYR A 759 -30.25 -10.41 -4.11
N GLU A 760 -31.32 -11.13 -3.77
CA GLU A 760 -31.34 -12.59 -3.65
C GLU A 760 -30.76 -13.32 -4.87
N GLU A 761 -31.22 -12.97 -6.08
CA GLU A 761 -30.70 -13.56 -7.32
C GLU A 761 -29.23 -13.19 -7.57
N LEU A 762 -28.84 -11.95 -7.25
CA LEU A 762 -27.48 -11.47 -7.44
C LEU A 762 -26.50 -12.13 -6.46
N VAL A 763 -26.89 -12.33 -5.21
CA VAL A 763 -26.13 -13.09 -4.20
C VAL A 763 -25.85 -14.50 -4.72
N ASN A 764 -26.88 -15.19 -5.20
CA ASN A 764 -26.75 -16.53 -5.78
C ASN A 764 -25.84 -16.55 -7.01
N THR A 765 -26.00 -15.58 -7.91
CA THR A 765 -25.19 -15.48 -9.14
C THR A 765 -23.72 -15.26 -8.83
N ILE A 766 -23.42 -14.28 -7.97
CA ILE A 766 -22.05 -13.94 -7.58
C ILE A 766 -21.40 -15.10 -6.84
N TYR A 767 -22.08 -15.65 -5.83
CA TYR A 767 -21.52 -16.75 -5.04
C TYR A 767 -21.18 -17.95 -5.91
N ASN A 768 -22.11 -18.41 -6.76
CA ASN A 768 -21.87 -19.59 -7.60
C ASN A 768 -20.78 -19.35 -8.64
N THR A 769 -20.71 -18.16 -9.24
CA THR A 769 -19.67 -17.80 -10.21
C THR A 769 -18.27 -17.85 -9.58
N VAL A 770 -18.12 -17.30 -8.37
CA VAL A 770 -16.83 -17.24 -7.66
C VAL A 770 -16.47 -18.58 -7.02
N ASN A 771 -17.43 -19.27 -6.40
CA ASN A 771 -17.22 -20.55 -5.73
C ASN A 771 -16.83 -21.68 -6.70
N THR A 772 -17.36 -21.69 -7.92
CA THR A 772 -17.12 -22.77 -8.90
C THR A 772 -15.63 -23.05 -9.17
N PRO A 773 -14.79 -22.05 -9.49
CA PRO A 773 -13.35 -22.27 -9.62
C PRO A 773 -12.63 -22.30 -8.26
N LEU A 774 -12.93 -21.38 -7.34
CA LEU A 774 -12.15 -21.24 -6.10
C LEU A 774 -12.30 -22.44 -5.14
N SER A 775 -13.45 -23.12 -5.11
CA SER A 775 -13.66 -24.33 -4.30
C SER A 775 -12.68 -25.47 -4.65
N GLN A 776 -12.14 -25.48 -5.87
CA GLN A 776 -11.25 -26.54 -6.36
C GLN A 776 -9.79 -26.36 -5.93
N VAL A 777 -9.43 -25.18 -5.42
CA VAL A 777 -8.09 -24.79 -4.97
C VAL A 777 -8.05 -24.42 -3.47
N ILE A 778 -9.12 -24.71 -2.72
CA ILE A 778 -9.11 -24.58 -1.25
C ILE A 778 -7.95 -25.42 -0.68
N ASN A 779 -7.18 -24.83 0.25
CA ASN A 779 -5.96 -25.39 0.84
C ASN A 779 -4.76 -25.55 -0.11
N TYR A 780 -4.79 -24.97 -1.31
CA TYR A 780 -3.61 -24.93 -2.18
C TYR A 780 -2.82 -23.64 -1.91
N ASN A 781 -1.50 -23.72 -2.07
CA ASN A 781 -0.62 -22.57 -2.07
C ASN A 781 -0.78 -21.82 -3.38
N TRP A 782 -0.96 -20.51 -3.33
CA TRP A 782 -0.94 -19.67 -4.53
C TRP A 782 0.51 -19.39 -4.95
N ASP A 783 0.97 -20.07 -6.00
CA ASP A 783 2.39 -20.08 -6.37
C ASP A 783 2.80 -18.94 -7.27
N SER A 784 1.97 -18.61 -8.25
CA SER A 784 2.26 -17.55 -9.22
C SER A 784 0.98 -17.01 -9.84
N ARG A 785 1.12 -15.84 -10.45
CA ARG A 785 0.11 -15.17 -11.26
C ARG A 785 0.78 -14.65 -12.53
N THR A 786 0.32 -15.10 -13.69
CA THR A 786 0.87 -14.66 -14.98
C THR A 786 -0.23 -14.03 -15.82
N VAL A 787 0.08 -12.91 -16.47
CA VAL A 787 -0.81 -12.22 -17.39
C VAL A 787 -0.36 -12.53 -18.82
N TYR A 788 -1.29 -13.00 -19.63
CA TYR A 788 -1.11 -13.29 -21.04
C TYR A 788 -1.97 -12.36 -21.89
N SER A 789 -1.44 -11.98 -23.05
CA SER A 789 -2.21 -11.48 -24.18
C SER A 789 -2.61 -12.65 -25.10
N TRP A 790 -3.67 -12.43 -25.87
CA TRP A 790 -4.23 -13.40 -26.80
C TRP A 790 -4.32 -12.76 -28.20
N ASP A 791 -3.61 -13.33 -29.17
CA ASP A 791 -3.58 -12.83 -30.56
C ASP A 791 -4.56 -13.55 -31.50
N GLY A 792 -5.43 -14.40 -30.94
CA GLY A 792 -6.31 -15.28 -31.71
C GLY A 792 -5.71 -16.65 -32.04
N LYS A 793 -4.43 -16.90 -31.69
CA LYS A 793 -3.73 -18.14 -32.00
C LYS A 793 -2.97 -18.72 -30.81
N GLU A 794 -2.20 -17.91 -30.07
CA GLU A 794 -1.40 -18.34 -28.94
C GLU A 794 -1.41 -17.34 -27.77
N LEU A 795 -1.19 -17.85 -26.57
CA LEU A 795 -1.01 -17.02 -25.37
C LEU A 795 0.46 -16.59 -25.28
N THR A 796 0.69 -15.30 -25.09
CA THR A 796 2.04 -14.76 -24.85
C THR A 796 2.05 -13.85 -23.63
N SER A 797 3.08 -13.98 -22.80
CA SER A 797 3.27 -13.13 -21.62
C SER A 797 4.11 -11.87 -21.90
N ALA A 798 4.64 -11.73 -23.11
CA ALA A 798 5.45 -10.58 -23.49
C ALA A 798 4.60 -9.30 -23.55
N SER A 799 5.14 -8.17 -23.09
CA SER A 799 4.50 -6.86 -23.20
C SER A 799 4.36 -6.36 -24.64
N LYS A 800 5.12 -6.91 -25.59
CA LYS A 800 5.15 -6.47 -26.98
C LYS A 800 4.97 -7.62 -27.96
N ASP A 801 4.29 -7.34 -29.07
CA ASP A 801 4.16 -8.26 -30.20
C ASP A 801 5.48 -8.37 -31.01
N ALA A 802 5.50 -9.25 -32.02
CA ALA A 802 6.65 -9.42 -32.90
C ALA A 802 7.04 -8.17 -33.72
N ASN A 803 6.16 -7.15 -33.75
CA ASN A 803 6.39 -5.88 -34.42
C ASN A 803 6.79 -4.76 -33.43
N GLY A 804 6.87 -5.05 -32.14
CA GLY A 804 7.22 -4.11 -31.07
C GLY A 804 6.05 -3.26 -30.56
N ASN A 805 4.80 -3.58 -30.91
CA ASN A 805 3.62 -2.90 -30.38
C ASN A 805 3.25 -3.45 -29.01
N GLU A 806 2.83 -2.60 -28.08
CA GLU A 806 2.29 -3.03 -26.79
C GLU A 806 1.09 -3.96 -26.98
N THR A 807 1.05 -5.06 -26.24
CA THR A 807 -0.08 -5.99 -26.25
C THR A 807 -0.97 -5.75 -25.04
N ASP A 808 -2.27 -5.66 -25.30
CA ASP A 808 -3.26 -5.74 -24.22
C ASP A 808 -3.30 -7.17 -23.67
N GLY A 809 -3.22 -7.30 -22.35
CA GLY A 809 -3.42 -8.56 -21.63
C GLY A 809 -4.90 -8.95 -21.61
N GLY A 810 -5.29 -9.68 -20.57
CA GLY A 810 -6.70 -10.03 -20.33
C GLY A 810 -6.95 -11.51 -20.10
N ILE A 811 -5.94 -12.36 -20.29
CA ILE A 811 -5.96 -13.75 -19.81
C ILE A 811 -5.02 -13.85 -18.61
N ILE A 812 -5.55 -14.24 -17.45
CA ILE A 812 -4.76 -14.43 -16.24
C ILE A 812 -4.70 -15.91 -15.90
N ALA A 813 -3.52 -16.37 -15.50
CA ALA A 813 -3.30 -17.72 -15.01
C ALA A 813 -2.78 -17.65 -13.57
N ASN A 814 -3.61 -18.06 -12.61
CA ASN A 814 -3.22 -18.24 -11.23
C ASN A 814 -2.90 -19.71 -10.98
N GLN A 815 -1.63 -20.00 -10.71
CA GLN A 815 -1.17 -21.36 -10.43
C GLN A 815 -1.21 -21.65 -8.94
N TYR A 816 -1.71 -22.82 -8.60
CA TYR A 816 -1.87 -23.31 -7.24
C TYR A 816 -1.26 -24.70 -7.09
N SER A 817 -0.58 -24.99 -5.99
CA SER A 817 -0.06 -26.32 -5.70
C SER A 817 -0.38 -26.83 -4.29
N LYS A 818 -0.52 -28.15 -4.19
CA LYS A 818 -0.70 -28.85 -2.92
C LYS A 818 -0.22 -30.29 -3.05
N ASP A 819 0.71 -30.72 -2.20
CA ASP A 819 1.20 -32.11 -2.14
C ASP A 819 1.65 -32.69 -3.51
N GLY A 820 2.22 -31.83 -4.37
CA GLY A 820 2.65 -32.18 -5.73
C GLY A 820 1.54 -32.14 -6.80
N ASP A 821 0.28 -31.94 -6.40
CA ASP A 821 -0.81 -31.60 -7.32
C ASP A 821 -0.71 -30.13 -7.71
N VAL A 822 -0.97 -29.83 -8.99
CA VAL A 822 -0.88 -28.46 -9.54
C VAL A 822 -2.13 -28.18 -10.35
N LYS A 823 -2.79 -27.07 -10.02
CA LYS A 823 -3.96 -26.57 -10.74
C LYS A 823 -3.73 -25.14 -11.14
N THR A 824 -4.31 -24.74 -12.26
CA THR A 824 -4.30 -23.34 -12.68
C THR A 824 -5.72 -22.86 -12.91
N ILE A 825 -6.07 -21.74 -12.29
CA ILE A 825 -7.31 -21.02 -12.64
C ILE A 825 -6.97 -20.08 -13.78
N ILE A 826 -7.60 -20.29 -14.93
CA ILE A 826 -7.54 -19.39 -16.08
C ILE A 826 -8.73 -18.45 -15.99
N ILE A 827 -8.47 -17.14 -15.93
CA ILE A 827 -9.46 -16.06 -15.88
C ILE A 827 -9.39 -15.30 -17.20
N ASN A 828 -10.46 -15.33 -17.97
CA ASN A 828 -10.55 -14.74 -19.30
C ASN A 828 -11.41 -13.47 -19.27
N TYR A 829 -10.78 -12.29 -19.31
CA TYR A 829 -11.44 -10.98 -19.42
C TYR A 829 -11.72 -10.56 -20.87
N THR A 830 -11.27 -11.34 -21.86
CA THR A 830 -11.40 -10.99 -23.27
C THR A 830 -12.78 -11.36 -23.83
N SER A 831 -13.06 -10.89 -25.04
CA SER A 831 -14.29 -11.22 -25.79
C SER A 831 -14.27 -12.60 -26.43
N ASP A 832 -13.13 -13.29 -26.43
CA ASP A 832 -12.90 -14.49 -27.20
C ASP A 832 -12.85 -15.72 -26.29
N GLU A 833 -13.38 -16.84 -26.76
CA GLU A 833 -13.13 -18.14 -26.12
C GLU A 833 -11.68 -18.58 -26.41
N ILE A 834 -11.00 -19.11 -25.39
CA ILE A 834 -9.65 -19.65 -25.51
C ILE A 834 -9.61 -21.13 -25.14
N GLN A 835 -8.59 -21.84 -25.66
CA GLN A 835 -8.31 -23.23 -25.30
C GLN A 835 -7.00 -23.30 -24.55
N VAL A 836 -7.02 -23.82 -23.32
CA VAL A 836 -5.81 -24.01 -22.49
C VAL A 836 -5.77 -25.46 -22.04
N ASN A 837 -4.71 -26.19 -22.37
CA ASN A 837 -4.54 -27.62 -22.05
C ASN A 837 -5.72 -28.51 -22.48
N GLY A 838 -6.46 -28.13 -23.54
CA GLY A 838 -7.66 -28.84 -24.00
C GLY A 838 -8.95 -28.50 -23.25
N THR A 839 -8.91 -27.56 -22.31
CA THR A 839 -10.07 -27.00 -21.62
C THR A 839 -10.49 -25.70 -22.30
N SER A 840 -11.78 -25.61 -22.63
CA SER A 840 -12.38 -24.37 -23.14
C SER A 840 -12.63 -23.38 -22.02
N VAL A 841 -12.19 -22.14 -22.19
CA VAL A 841 -12.47 -21.03 -21.28
C VAL A 841 -13.20 -19.94 -22.05
N ALA A 842 -14.51 -19.85 -21.85
CA ALA A 842 -15.37 -18.90 -22.54
C ALA A 842 -14.96 -17.45 -22.25
N ALA A 843 -15.35 -16.55 -23.15
CA ALA A 843 -15.21 -15.11 -22.95
C ALA A 843 -15.82 -14.65 -21.62
N ASN A 844 -15.16 -13.72 -20.93
CA ASN A 844 -15.60 -13.19 -19.63
C ASN A 844 -15.92 -14.27 -18.57
N SER A 845 -15.15 -15.37 -18.53
CA SER A 845 -15.36 -16.48 -17.61
C SER A 845 -14.05 -16.97 -16.98
N ALA A 846 -14.14 -17.92 -16.05
CA ALA A 846 -12.96 -18.58 -15.48
C ALA A 846 -13.16 -20.10 -15.42
N ALA A 847 -12.08 -20.85 -15.58
CA ALA A 847 -12.07 -22.31 -15.49
C ALA A 847 -10.77 -22.82 -14.85
N VAL A 848 -10.86 -24.00 -14.23
CA VAL A 848 -9.71 -24.70 -13.64
C VAL A 848 -9.15 -25.67 -14.68
N VAL A 849 -7.83 -25.65 -14.86
CA VAL A 849 -7.08 -26.60 -15.69
C VAL A 849 -6.04 -27.33 -14.83
N GLU A 850 -5.78 -28.59 -15.17
CA GLU A 850 -4.74 -29.39 -14.51
C GLU A 850 -3.35 -28.98 -15.02
N GLY A 851 -2.39 -28.82 -14.11
CA GLY A 851 -1.03 -28.35 -14.38
C GLY A 851 -0.93 -26.86 -14.70
N GLY A 852 0.23 -26.44 -15.25
CA GLY A 852 0.46 -25.08 -15.76
C GLY A 852 0.01 -24.88 -17.21
N VAL A 853 0.00 -23.64 -17.69
CA VAL A 853 -0.27 -23.29 -19.11
C VAL A 853 0.85 -23.86 -20.00
N LYS A 854 0.49 -24.63 -21.04
CA LYS A 854 1.43 -25.28 -21.98
C LYS A 854 1.46 -24.64 -23.35
#